data_AF-A0A455SIU7-F1
#
_entry.id   AF-A0A455SIU7-F1
#
_cell.length_a   1.000
_cell.length_b   1.000
_cell.length_c   1.000
_cell.angle_alpha   90.00
_cell.angle_beta   90.00
_cell.angle_gamma   90.00
#
_symmetry.space_group_name_H-M   'P 1'
#
loop_
_entity.id
_entity.type
_entity.pdbx_description
1 polymer ?
#
loop_
_entity_poly.entity_id
_entity_poly.type
_entity_poly.pdbx_seq_one_letter_code
_entity_poly.pdbx_strand_id
1 'polypeptide(L)'
;MTHAVWKQRRLRLFIVSLFTICLLAGFMQPESTFAATTSQHANTKGISWPENQELPTFAQPNHLDVIDLEHETGEMSMLLATLQGIVNRERPRIYLIEHMVDDGKYTWLQETGVPYKMYQDPWQLINKYKNELKGIIIYDPNVPDTINAATTLAGLRTGIVAHPDLVAKLTTPPLKLPILEDLRGRFTGKLDVINWQMTNLWPQTTHRMLIGLDPMTGIMVPEDNWKDFQVIAEETREIMDSSNRKVYDLDVSKFLGNEAVYLRFEDAFQIGGWGAAVHQVTVKADGKVIAQFIPCTDAEEQYVFDHGRSACKYDPKNQHRFADGKRYFVYRFAPPAGTKQLIVSVDMWNQYKVSASSVRPRVTSDTRVPYGYLRDYAVANKAMVFWLSSKLSDEAQLLDEIASKVEPETPYLGWFDSEADGVRIMSNHSVYVIAADWFSNLTVHSGIQRPIQAPKVPAAPPLENKIYVTFVMSEGDNFQYNEHHMRMLWNDPNRGKVPITWSTSPLLMEGSPLILNYYQRTATPNDVLVTGPSGMGYFYPSQWPREELATYFEHSKQYLKKTGLDTVYTLDVQQDISPFVAQTYNQSMGIQGLFFNASSQGKTSVIEGLPVSVQIRDTTREKILERIKQNAANWDGKSPLFLSVQLVAWDSTPSDVVYFTQQLGSNFVTVRGDHFFQLFRQANGLPPTR
;
A
#
# COMPACT_ATOMS: atom_id res chain seq x y z
N MET A 1 -14.46 -81.01 -21.54
CA MET A 1 -13.17 -80.94 -20.82
C MET A 1 -13.38 -80.09 -19.58
N THR A 2 -12.93 -80.63 -18.47
CA THR A 2 -13.17 -80.27 -17.07
C THR A 2 -12.76 -78.86 -16.68
N HIS A 3 -13.68 -78.07 -16.11
CA HIS A 3 -13.60 -77.58 -14.72
C HIS A 3 -14.99 -77.11 -14.24
N ALA A 4 -15.39 -77.65 -13.09
CA ALA A 4 -16.61 -77.38 -12.31
C ALA A 4 -16.60 -75.96 -11.70
N VAL A 5 -17.69 -75.34 -11.23
CA VAL A 5 -18.67 -75.69 -10.15
C VAL A 5 -19.86 -74.70 -10.31
N TRP A 6 -21.16 -74.98 -10.59
CA TRP A 6 -22.26 -75.76 -9.94
C TRP A 6 -22.52 -75.38 -8.46
N LYS A 7 -23.65 -74.79 -8.01
CA LYS A 7 -25.07 -75.19 -8.11
C LYS A 7 -25.96 -74.02 -7.62
N GLN A 8 -26.98 -73.60 -8.36
CA GLN A 8 -28.40 -74.03 -8.31
C GLN A 8 -29.19 -73.72 -7.02
N ARG A 9 -30.14 -72.79 -7.22
CA ARG A 9 -31.59 -72.85 -6.95
C ARG A 9 -32.07 -73.25 -5.55
N ARG A 10 -32.96 -72.41 -5.00
CA ARG A 10 -34.39 -72.79 -4.84
C ARG A 10 -35.29 -71.57 -4.61
N LEU A 11 -36.27 -71.48 -5.50
CA LEU A 11 -37.51 -70.72 -5.34
C LEU A 11 -38.36 -71.44 -4.27
N ARG A 12 -38.97 -70.70 -3.33
CA ARG A 12 -40.19 -71.14 -2.63
C ARG A 12 -41.14 -69.96 -2.46
N LEU A 13 -42.37 -70.22 -2.86
CA LEU A 13 -43.53 -69.34 -2.76
C LEU A 13 -44.11 -69.28 -1.34
N PHE A 14 -44.75 -68.15 -1.09
CA PHE A 14 -46.07 -67.93 -0.46
C PHE A 14 -46.21 -67.64 1.06
N ILE A 15 -46.80 -66.45 1.27
CA ILE A 15 -47.92 -66.05 2.17
C ILE A 15 -47.58 -65.33 3.49
N VAL A 16 -47.82 -64.01 3.43
CA VAL A 16 -48.54 -63.09 4.35
C VAL A 16 -47.94 -62.82 5.74
N SER A 17 -47.56 -61.56 5.98
CA SER A 17 -48.15 -60.70 7.02
C SER A 17 -47.56 -59.27 7.04
N LEU A 18 -48.48 -58.29 6.97
CA LEU A 18 -48.58 -57.08 7.81
C LEU A 18 -47.53 -55.94 7.81
N PHE A 19 -48.11 -54.72 7.85
CA PHE A 19 -47.62 -53.38 8.23
C PHE A 19 -46.64 -52.64 7.28
N THR A 20 -46.72 -51.33 6.95
CA THR A 20 -47.69 -50.20 6.93
C THR A 20 -46.96 -49.04 6.21
N ILE A 21 -47.71 -48.00 5.84
CA ILE A 21 -47.31 -46.59 5.54
C ILE A 21 -47.18 -46.33 4.02
N CYS A 22 -48.24 -45.98 3.27
CA CYS A 22 -48.99 -44.69 3.22
C CYS A 22 -48.08 -43.48 2.96
N LEU A 23 -48.28 -42.57 1.99
CA LEU A 23 -49.42 -42.20 1.16
C LEU A 23 -48.88 -41.38 -0.04
N LEU A 24 -49.43 -41.61 -1.22
CA LEU A 24 -49.23 -40.86 -2.46
C LEU A 24 -50.49 -40.04 -2.75
N ALA A 25 -50.42 -38.72 -2.62
CA ALA A 25 -51.31 -37.75 -3.27
C ALA A 25 -50.72 -36.34 -3.12
N GLY A 26 -49.99 -35.88 -4.13
CA GLY A 26 -49.47 -34.50 -4.20
C GLY A 26 -50.30 -33.66 -5.16
N PHE A 27 -51.19 -32.84 -4.60
CA PHE A 27 -51.91 -31.78 -5.30
C PHE A 27 -51.06 -30.51 -5.39
N MET A 28 -51.29 -29.74 -6.47
CA MET A 28 -50.68 -28.48 -6.86
C MET A 28 -50.46 -27.46 -5.72
N GLN A 29 -49.24 -26.91 -5.65
CA GLN A 29 -48.90 -25.55 -5.15
C GLN A 29 -47.66 -25.04 -5.92
N PRO A 30 -47.50 -23.71 -6.05
CA PRO A 30 -46.83 -23.08 -7.19
C PRO A 30 -45.31 -23.25 -7.13
N GLU A 31 -44.69 -23.37 -8.31
CA GLU A 31 -43.26 -23.11 -8.46
C GLU A 31 -43.01 -21.67 -7.99
N SER A 32 -42.49 -21.54 -6.77
CA SER A 32 -41.82 -20.33 -6.34
C SER A 32 -40.59 -20.17 -7.22
N THR A 33 -40.76 -19.46 -8.33
CA THR A 33 -39.67 -18.78 -9.02
C THR A 33 -38.98 -17.89 -8.01
N PHE A 34 -37.90 -18.38 -7.39
CA PHE A 34 -36.87 -17.49 -6.89
C PHE A 34 -36.24 -16.87 -8.13
N ALA A 35 -36.83 -15.77 -8.57
CA ALA A 35 -36.19 -14.84 -9.46
C ALA A 35 -34.90 -14.42 -8.76
N ALA A 36 -33.76 -14.87 -9.29
CA ALA A 36 -32.48 -14.24 -9.04
C ALA A 36 -32.53 -12.84 -9.68
N THR A 37 -33.23 -11.91 -9.06
CA THR A 37 -33.15 -10.48 -9.41
C THR A 37 -32.07 -9.85 -8.58
N THR A 38 -30.83 -10.06 -9.00
CA THR A 38 -29.76 -9.07 -8.90
C THR A 38 -29.04 -9.02 -10.25
N SER A 39 -29.78 -8.68 -11.31
CA SER A 39 -29.14 -7.95 -12.39
C SER A 39 -28.79 -6.57 -11.83
N GLN A 40 -27.60 -6.44 -11.23
CA GLN A 40 -26.90 -5.16 -11.23
C GLN A 40 -26.91 -4.71 -12.70
N HIS A 41 -27.73 -3.72 -13.03
CA HIS A 41 -27.66 -3.11 -14.35
C HIS A 41 -26.24 -2.59 -14.49
N ALA A 42 -25.41 -3.29 -15.27
CA ALA A 42 -24.05 -2.87 -15.53
C ALA A 42 -24.10 -1.41 -15.94
N ASN A 43 -23.35 -0.54 -15.25
CA ASN A 43 -23.34 0.86 -15.59
C ASN A 43 -22.88 0.98 -17.06
N THR A 44 -23.82 1.31 -17.95
CA THR A 44 -23.54 1.25 -19.39
C THR A 44 -22.87 2.53 -19.88
N LYS A 45 -22.87 3.62 -19.10
CA LYS A 45 -22.23 4.89 -19.47
C LYS A 45 -21.89 5.75 -18.26
N GLY A 46 -20.71 6.36 -18.27
CA GLY A 46 -20.30 7.35 -17.28
C GLY A 46 -19.92 6.75 -15.93
N ILE A 47 -20.15 7.53 -14.88
CA ILE A 47 -19.84 7.19 -13.48
C ILE A 47 -21.15 7.00 -12.72
N SER A 48 -21.25 5.95 -11.93
CA SER A 48 -22.34 5.71 -10.99
C SER A 48 -21.79 5.85 -9.56
N TRP A 49 -22.43 6.71 -8.78
CA TRP A 49 -22.04 6.95 -7.39
C TRP A 49 -23.30 7.26 -6.55
N PRO A 50 -24.16 6.28 -6.26
CA PRO A 50 -25.32 6.47 -5.39
C PRO A 50 -24.87 6.86 -3.97
N GLU A 51 -25.78 7.39 -3.16
CA GLU A 51 -25.46 7.90 -1.80
C GLU A 51 -24.91 6.83 -0.87
N ASN A 52 -25.35 5.57 -1.01
CA ASN A 52 -24.97 4.43 -0.17
C ASN A 52 -23.72 3.67 -0.66
N GLN A 53 -22.84 4.37 -1.36
CA GLN A 53 -21.65 3.82 -2.01
C GLN A 53 -20.45 4.70 -1.69
N GLU A 54 -19.36 4.08 -1.26
CA GLU A 54 -18.16 4.79 -0.81
C GLU A 54 -17.36 5.32 -2.00
N LEU A 55 -17.08 4.46 -2.99
CA LEU A 55 -16.24 4.80 -4.14
C LEU A 55 -17.03 4.72 -5.45
N PRO A 56 -16.88 5.67 -6.40
CA PRO A 56 -17.60 5.63 -7.67
C PRO A 56 -17.24 4.42 -8.53
N THR A 57 -18.24 3.84 -9.19
CA THR A 57 -18.09 2.77 -10.19
C THR A 57 -18.22 3.32 -11.61
N PHE A 58 -17.24 2.98 -12.46
CA PHE A 58 -17.19 3.42 -13.84
C PHE A 58 -17.95 2.47 -14.77
N ALA A 59 -18.29 2.94 -15.96
CA ALA A 59 -18.88 2.06 -16.97
C ALA A 59 -17.91 0.94 -17.39
N GLN A 60 -18.46 -0.22 -17.76
CA GLN A 60 -17.63 -1.33 -18.23
C GLN A 60 -16.85 -0.94 -19.51
N PRO A 61 -15.52 -1.14 -19.55
CA PRO A 61 -14.74 -0.95 -20.77
C PRO A 61 -15.05 -2.04 -21.80
N ASN A 62 -15.15 -1.64 -23.08
CA ASN A 62 -15.31 -2.57 -24.20
C ASN A 62 -14.01 -2.77 -25.01
N HIS A 63 -13.09 -1.81 -24.90
CA HIS A 63 -11.79 -1.79 -25.56
C HIS A 63 -10.86 -0.86 -24.78
N LEU A 64 -9.56 -1.18 -24.72
CA LEU A 64 -8.53 -0.32 -24.11
C LEU A 64 -7.46 0.06 -25.14
N ASP A 65 -7.11 1.34 -25.21
CA ASP A 65 -5.85 1.81 -25.78
C ASP A 65 -4.81 1.84 -24.66
N VAL A 66 -3.79 1.02 -24.82
CA VAL A 66 -2.78 0.78 -23.80
C VAL A 66 -1.50 1.47 -24.24
N ILE A 67 -0.85 2.18 -23.32
CA ILE A 67 0.50 2.69 -23.53
C ILE A 67 1.40 2.36 -22.34
N ASP A 68 2.66 2.16 -22.66
CA ASP A 68 3.71 1.75 -21.75
C ASP A 68 4.59 2.95 -21.42
N LEU A 69 4.67 3.30 -20.14
CA LEU A 69 5.33 4.52 -19.68
C LEU A 69 6.78 4.29 -19.25
N GLU A 70 7.32 3.07 -19.35
CA GLU A 70 8.66 2.72 -18.84
C GLU A 70 9.77 3.65 -19.36
N HIS A 71 9.62 4.18 -20.58
CA HIS A 71 10.60 5.05 -21.23
C HIS A 71 10.12 6.49 -21.41
N GLU A 72 8.98 6.85 -20.83
CA GLU A 72 8.44 8.20 -20.89
C GLU A 72 8.94 9.05 -19.71
N THR A 73 8.92 10.38 -19.89
CA THR A 73 9.29 11.30 -18.80
C THR A 73 8.12 11.46 -17.84
N GLY A 74 8.40 11.86 -16.58
CA GLY A 74 7.34 12.13 -15.61
C GLY A 74 6.32 13.16 -16.09
N GLU A 75 6.76 14.16 -16.87
CA GLU A 75 5.89 15.17 -17.48
C GLU A 75 4.92 14.56 -18.49
N MET A 76 5.37 13.58 -19.28
CA MET A 76 4.51 12.85 -20.20
C MET A 76 3.56 11.91 -19.45
N SER A 77 4.04 11.20 -18.42
CA SER A 77 3.19 10.34 -17.58
C SER A 77 2.06 11.12 -16.91
N MET A 78 2.36 12.29 -16.33
CA MET A 78 1.36 13.21 -15.78
C MET A 78 0.32 13.66 -16.82
N LEU A 79 0.78 14.05 -18.01
CA LEU A 79 -0.09 14.48 -19.10
C LEU A 79 -1.04 13.35 -19.52
N LEU A 80 -0.52 12.13 -19.67
CA LEU A 80 -1.29 10.96 -20.05
C LEU A 80 -2.25 10.47 -18.95
N ALA A 81 -1.89 10.58 -17.67
CA ALA A 81 -2.77 10.28 -16.56
C ALA A 81 -3.97 11.23 -16.50
N THR A 82 -3.75 12.53 -16.71
CA THR A 82 -4.87 13.48 -16.79
C THR A 82 -5.72 13.28 -18.05
N LEU A 83 -5.11 12.91 -19.19
CA LEU A 83 -5.85 12.48 -20.38
C LEU A 83 -6.70 11.24 -20.09
N GLN A 84 -6.14 10.24 -19.41
CA GLN A 84 -6.84 9.02 -19.01
C GLN A 84 -8.07 9.35 -18.17
N GLY A 85 -7.93 10.19 -17.14
CA GLY A 85 -9.06 10.60 -16.30
C GLY A 85 -10.18 11.28 -17.07
N ILE A 86 -9.86 12.15 -18.04
CA ILE A 86 -10.87 12.80 -18.88
C ILE A 86 -11.58 11.81 -19.80
N VAL A 87 -10.83 10.97 -20.50
CA VAL A 87 -11.38 10.01 -21.47
C VAL A 87 -12.17 8.92 -20.75
N ASN A 88 -11.67 8.41 -19.61
CA ASN A 88 -12.27 7.32 -18.88
C ASN A 88 -13.55 7.72 -18.13
N ARG A 89 -13.74 9.01 -17.82
CA ARG A 89 -14.96 9.54 -17.20
C ARG A 89 -16.25 9.17 -17.97
N GLU A 90 -16.24 9.18 -19.30
CA GLU A 90 -17.41 8.80 -20.12
C GLU A 90 -17.55 7.27 -20.23
N ARG A 91 -16.41 6.59 -20.43
CA ARG A 91 -16.24 5.14 -20.37
C ARG A 91 -14.73 4.86 -20.40
N PRO A 92 -14.19 4.00 -19.52
CA PRO A 92 -12.78 3.65 -19.53
C PRO A 92 -12.33 3.11 -20.89
N ARG A 93 -11.28 3.73 -21.44
CA ARG A 93 -10.72 3.48 -22.77
C ARG A 93 -9.21 3.62 -22.84
N ILE A 94 -8.58 4.31 -21.88
CA ILE A 94 -7.12 4.41 -21.77
C ILE A 94 -6.67 3.60 -20.56
N TYR A 95 -5.62 2.81 -20.76
CA TYR A 95 -4.91 2.08 -19.72
C TYR A 95 -3.43 2.42 -19.81
N LEU A 96 -2.83 2.82 -18.69
CA LEU A 96 -1.43 3.19 -18.58
C LEU A 96 -0.70 2.06 -17.88
N ILE A 97 0.32 1.50 -18.52
CA ILE A 97 1.27 0.64 -17.85
C ILE A 97 2.32 1.57 -17.24
N GLU A 98 2.10 1.91 -15.98
CA GLU A 98 3.00 2.72 -15.16
C GLU A 98 4.24 1.90 -14.76
N HIS A 99 5.24 2.57 -14.16
CA HIS A 99 6.55 1.98 -13.91
C HIS A 99 6.48 0.71 -13.06
N MET A 100 7.21 -0.30 -13.56
CA MET A 100 7.41 -1.66 -13.10
C MET A 100 7.06 -1.92 -11.64
N VAL A 101 6.16 -2.88 -11.50
CA VAL A 101 5.92 -3.62 -10.29
C VAL A 101 6.46 -5.03 -10.57
N ASP A 102 7.19 -5.60 -9.62
CA ASP A 102 7.72 -6.96 -9.71
C ASP A 102 6.60 -8.05 -9.81
N ASP A 103 5.32 -7.65 -9.81
CA ASP A 103 4.11 -8.48 -10.01
C ASP A 103 3.83 -8.89 -11.48
N GLY A 104 4.59 -8.32 -12.42
CA GLY A 104 4.48 -8.57 -13.86
C GLY A 104 3.75 -7.46 -14.63
N LYS A 105 4.49 -6.81 -15.53
CA LYS A 105 4.09 -5.64 -16.33
C LYS A 105 2.69 -5.66 -16.97
N TYR A 106 2.22 -6.84 -17.42
CA TYR A 106 0.93 -6.99 -18.11
C TYR A 106 -0.12 -7.74 -17.27
N THR A 107 0.20 -8.07 -16.01
CA THR A 107 -0.59 -8.99 -15.18
C THR A 107 -2.04 -8.53 -15.07
N TRP A 108 -2.29 -7.31 -14.58
CA TRP A 108 -3.67 -6.82 -14.41
C TRP A 108 -4.36 -6.51 -15.72
N LEU A 109 -3.64 -6.01 -16.73
CA LEU A 109 -4.15 -5.80 -18.08
C LEU A 109 -4.73 -7.10 -18.67
N GLN A 110 -4.02 -8.22 -18.52
CA GLN A 110 -4.47 -9.52 -19.01
C GLN A 110 -5.67 -10.05 -18.22
N GLU A 111 -5.69 -9.89 -16.89
CA GLU A 111 -6.82 -10.29 -16.02
C GLU A 111 -8.11 -9.51 -16.35
N THR A 112 -8.01 -8.33 -16.96
CA THR A 112 -9.20 -7.57 -17.41
C THR A 112 -10.06 -8.37 -18.39
N GLY A 113 -9.45 -9.20 -19.25
CA GLY A 113 -10.10 -9.85 -20.39
C GLY A 113 -10.68 -8.89 -21.44
N VAL A 114 -10.37 -7.59 -21.36
CA VAL A 114 -10.89 -6.57 -22.28
C VAL A 114 -9.99 -6.53 -23.51
N PRO A 115 -10.53 -6.53 -24.75
CA PRO A 115 -9.72 -6.32 -25.95
C PRO A 115 -8.92 -5.01 -25.88
N TYR A 116 -7.68 -5.02 -26.34
CA TYR A 116 -6.84 -3.83 -26.28
C TYR A 116 -5.95 -3.63 -27.50
N LYS A 117 -5.49 -2.40 -27.70
CA LYS A 117 -4.48 -2.01 -28.69
C LYS A 117 -3.32 -1.30 -27.99
N MET A 118 -2.11 -1.79 -28.22
CA MET A 118 -0.89 -1.13 -27.76
C MET A 118 -0.53 0.07 -28.63
N TYR A 119 -0.17 1.18 -27.99
CA TYR A 119 0.40 2.38 -28.57
C TYR A 119 1.85 2.52 -28.10
N GLN A 120 2.73 2.89 -29.02
CA GLN A 120 4.15 3.11 -28.76
C GLN A 120 4.51 4.60 -28.77
N ASP A 121 3.67 5.43 -29.39
CA ASP A 121 3.87 6.87 -29.48
C ASP A 121 2.76 7.58 -28.69
N PRO A 122 3.08 8.27 -27.58
CA PRO A 122 2.08 8.97 -26.77
C PRO A 122 1.36 10.06 -27.57
N TRP A 123 2.01 10.66 -28.57
CA TRP A 123 1.42 11.71 -29.39
C TRP A 123 0.32 11.20 -30.31
N GLN A 124 0.37 9.93 -30.74
CA GLN A 124 -0.73 9.31 -31.48
C GLN A 124 -1.96 9.12 -30.59
N LEU A 125 -1.75 8.74 -29.33
CA LEU A 125 -2.83 8.57 -28.36
C LEU A 125 -3.47 9.92 -28.02
N ILE A 126 -2.67 10.94 -27.72
CA ILE A 126 -3.16 12.32 -27.47
C ILE A 126 -3.94 12.83 -28.69
N ASN A 127 -3.41 12.66 -29.90
CA ASN A 127 -4.08 13.12 -31.12
C ASN A 127 -5.39 12.36 -31.39
N LYS A 128 -5.50 11.07 -31.01
CA LYS A 128 -6.75 10.30 -31.11
C LYS A 128 -7.86 10.93 -30.26
N TYR A 129 -7.53 11.38 -29.06
CA TYR A 129 -8.48 11.86 -28.06
C TYR A 129 -8.62 13.39 -27.99
N LYS A 130 -7.86 14.15 -28.79
CA LYS A 130 -7.83 15.62 -28.72
C LYS A 130 -9.20 16.31 -28.82
N ASN A 131 -10.15 15.72 -29.53
CA ASN A 131 -11.49 16.29 -29.72
C ASN A 131 -12.39 16.12 -28.47
N GLU A 132 -11.96 15.32 -27.50
CA GLU A 132 -12.62 15.17 -26.19
C GLU A 132 -12.04 16.15 -25.15
N LEU A 133 -10.98 16.89 -25.51
CA LEU A 133 -10.32 17.86 -24.66
C LEU A 133 -10.80 19.28 -24.97
N LYS A 134 -10.94 20.10 -23.93
CA LYS A 134 -11.18 21.54 -24.08
C LYS A 134 -9.89 22.34 -24.19
N GLY A 135 -8.74 21.81 -23.77
CA GLY A 135 -7.45 22.47 -23.86
C GLY A 135 -6.43 21.97 -22.83
N ILE A 136 -5.39 22.76 -22.59
CA ILE A 136 -4.29 22.45 -21.67
C ILE A 136 -4.27 23.39 -20.46
N ILE A 137 -3.74 22.89 -19.35
CA ILE A 137 -3.48 23.66 -18.12
C ILE A 137 -1.98 23.59 -17.85
N ILE A 138 -1.33 24.75 -17.78
CA ILE A 138 0.12 24.84 -17.60
C ILE A 138 0.40 25.00 -16.11
N TYR A 139 1.20 24.12 -15.52
CA TYR A 139 1.67 24.28 -14.14
C TYR A 139 2.98 25.06 -14.06
N ASP A 140 3.38 25.49 -12.87
CA ASP A 140 4.66 26.14 -12.59
C ASP A 140 5.67 25.13 -12.02
N PRO A 141 6.74 24.77 -12.75
CA PRO A 141 7.78 23.88 -12.23
C PRO A 141 8.52 24.44 -11.00
N ASN A 142 8.49 25.76 -10.78
CA ASN A 142 9.13 26.39 -9.62
C ASN A 142 8.27 26.37 -8.36
N VAL A 143 6.97 26.06 -8.49
CA VAL A 143 6.03 25.88 -7.38
C VAL A 143 5.29 24.56 -7.58
N PRO A 144 5.90 23.42 -7.16
CA PRO A 144 5.41 22.08 -7.48
C PRO A 144 3.94 21.83 -7.15
N ASP A 145 3.40 22.41 -6.07
CA ASP A 145 1.99 22.26 -5.69
C ASP A 145 1.00 22.77 -6.75
N THR A 146 1.45 23.60 -7.70
CA THR A 146 0.64 23.97 -8.87
C THR A 146 0.31 22.77 -9.77
N ILE A 147 1.05 21.67 -9.71
CA ILE A 147 0.72 20.40 -10.38
C ILE A 147 -0.61 19.85 -9.86
N ASN A 148 -0.81 19.87 -8.54
CA ASN A 148 -2.04 19.41 -7.91
C ASN A 148 -3.20 20.36 -8.24
N ALA A 149 -2.98 21.68 -8.19
CA ALA A 149 -3.97 22.66 -8.64
C ALA A 149 -4.35 22.50 -10.12
N ALA A 150 -3.37 22.23 -10.99
CA ALA A 150 -3.59 21.94 -12.40
C ALA A 150 -4.38 20.64 -12.59
N THR A 151 -4.14 19.62 -11.77
CA THR A 151 -4.88 18.35 -11.79
C THR A 151 -6.35 18.56 -11.41
N THR A 152 -6.63 19.32 -10.34
CA THR A 152 -7.99 19.72 -9.96
C THR A 152 -8.68 20.48 -11.12
N LEU A 153 -8.00 21.47 -11.70
CA LEU A 153 -8.50 22.23 -12.84
C LEU A 153 -8.76 21.35 -14.07
N ALA A 154 -7.94 20.33 -14.32
CA ALA A 154 -8.10 19.42 -15.44
C ALA A 154 -9.45 18.70 -15.34
N GLY A 155 -9.78 18.18 -14.15
CA GLY A 155 -11.09 17.61 -13.86
C GLY A 155 -12.24 18.58 -14.13
N LEU A 156 -12.16 19.81 -13.57
CA LEU A 156 -13.22 20.81 -13.66
C LEU A 156 -13.43 21.35 -15.08
N ARG A 157 -12.33 21.59 -15.82
CA ARG A 157 -12.34 22.26 -17.12
C ARG A 157 -12.21 21.33 -18.31
N THR A 158 -12.15 20.01 -18.09
CA THR A 158 -11.98 19.02 -19.16
C THR A 158 -10.69 19.28 -19.96
N GLY A 159 -9.60 19.53 -19.23
CA GLY A 159 -8.28 19.80 -19.79
C GLY A 159 -7.27 18.71 -19.45
N ILE A 160 -6.07 18.81 -20.01
CA ILE A 160 -4.91 18.01 -19.63
C ILE A 160 -3.81 18.88 -19.03
N VAL A 161 -3.07 18.34 -18.08
CA VAL A 161 -1.96 19.05 -17.42
C VAL A 161 -0.71 18.97 -18.30
N ALA A 162 -0.02 20.09 -18.48
CA ALA A 162 1.13 20.18 -19.36
C ALA A 162 2.32 20.89 -18.68
N HIS A 163 3.50 20.28 -18.79
CA HIS A 163 4.76 20.96 -18.51
C HIS A 163 4.98 22.09 -19.54
N PRO A 164 5.60 23.23 -19.15
CA PRO A 164 5.86 24.34 -20.07
C PRO A 164 6.56 23.93 -21.38
N ASP A 165 7.46 22.95 -21.34
CA ASP A 165 8.19 22.47 -22.53
C ASP A 165 7.30 21.75 -23.55
N LEU A 166 6.14 21.23 -23.13
CA LEU A 166 5.19 20.54 -24.01
C LEU A 166 4.20 21.51 -24.69
N VAL A 167 4.08 22.74 -24.20
CA VAL A 167 3.07 23.72 -24.64
C VAL A 167 3.13 23.99 -26.13
N ALA A 168 4.33 24.18 -26.68
CA ALA A 168 4.51 24.47 -28.11
C ALA A 168 3.97 23.32 -28.98
N LYS A 169 4.19 22.06 -28.58
CA LYS A 169 3.71 20.89 -29.32
C LYS A 169 2.20 20.67 -29.18
N LEU A 170 1.63 21.00 -28.02
CA LEU A 170 0.19 20.84 -27.73
C LEU A 170 -0.67 21.91 -28.43
N THR A 171 -0.15 23.14 -28.56
CA THR A 171 -0.89 24.30 -29.08
C THR A 171 -0.76 24.49 -30.60
N THR A 172 0.15 23.76 -31.27
CA THR A 172 0.38 23.84 -32.72
C THR A 172 -0.25 22.66 -33.47
N PRO A 173 -0.38 22.71 -34.83
CA PRO A 173 -0.81 21.56 -35.60
C PRO A 173 0.06 20.32 -35.33
N PRO A 174 -0.50 19.11 -35.17
CA PRO A 174 -1.91 18.76 -35.45
C PRO A 174 -2.87 18.87 -34.25
N LEU A 175 -2.40 19.23 -33.06
CA LEU A 175 -3.19 19.18 -31.82
C LEU A 175 -4.04 20.44 -31.60
N LYS A 176 -3.47 21.63 -31.77
CA LYS A 176 -4.17 22.94 -31.67
C LYS A 176 -5.02 23.09 -30.39
N LEU A 177 -4.56 22.55 -29.26
CA LEU A 177 -5.28 22.66 -27.99
C LEU A 177 -5.12 24.09 -27.43
N PRO A 178 -6.19 24.78 -27.03
CA PRO A 178 -6.09 26.10 -26.42
C PRO A 178 -5.53 26.00 -25.00
N ILE A 179 -4.94 27.10 -24.51
CA ILE A 179 -4.54 27.22 -23.10
C ILE A 179 -5.78 27.62 -22.30
N LEU A 180 -6.21 26.76 -21.37
CA LEU A 180 -7.36 27.00 -20.49
C LEU A 180 -6.97 27.80 -19.24
N GLU A 181 -5.76 27.56 -18.74
CA GLU A 181 -5.21 28.22 -17.57
C GLU A 181 -3.67 28.12 -17.63
N ASP A 182 -2.98 29.17 -17.19
CA ASP A 182 -1.53 29.19 -17.00
C ASP A 182 -1.23 29.56 -15.56
N LEU A 183 -0.60 28.64 -14.81
CA LEU A 183 -0.32 28.80 -13.39
C LEU A 183 1.06 29.41 -13.09
N ARG A 184 1.89 29.62 -14.12
CA ARG A 184 3.26 30.11 -13.95
C ARG A 184 3.30 31.51 -13.34
N GLY A 185 4.16 31.69 -12.35
CA GLY A 185 4.41 32.97 -11.70
C GLY A 185 3.25 33.52 -10.88
N ARG A 186 2.21 32.72 -10.61
CA ARG A 186 1.01 33.17 -9.87
C ARG A 186 1.09 33.04 -8.36
N PHE A 187 1.96 32.16 -7.87
CA PHE A 187 2.00 31.77 -6.47
C PHE A 187 3.42 31.86 -5.94
N THR A 188 3.51 32.12 -4.64
CA THR A 188 4.79 32.24 -3.92
C THR A 188 5.23 30.94 -3.25
N GLY A 189 4.32 30.00 -3.05
CA GLY A 189 4.60 28.70 -2.44
C GLY A 189 3.35 27.85 -2.23
N LYS A 190 3.53 26.67 -1.60
CA LYS A 190 2.49 25.66 -1.37
C LYS A 190 1.20 26.22 -0.75
N LEU A 191 1.30 26.86 0.41
CA LEU A 191 0.13 27.33 1.16
C LEU A 191 -0.69 28.35 0.36
N ASP A 192 -0.03 29.20 -0.42
CA ASP A 192 -0.68 30.17 -1.33
C ASP A 192 -1.51 29.43 -2.41
N VAL A 193 -0.92 28.40 -3.03
CA VAL A 193 -1.63 27.54 -4.01
C VAL A 193 -2.86 26.88 -3.38
N ILE A 194 -2.73 26.27 -2.21
CA ILE A 194 -3.83 25.50 -1.60
C ILE A 194 -4.93 26.43 -1.09
N ASN A 195 -4.61 27.56 -0.46
CA ASN A 195 -5.61 28.57 -0.09
C ASN A 195 -6.36 29.12 -1.31
N TRP A 196 -5.66 29.32 -2.43
CA TRP A 196 -6.30 29.68 -3.68
C TRP A 196 -7.22 28.58 -4.21
N GLN A 197 -6.83 27.30 -4.15
CA GLN A 197 -7.70 26.17 -4.51
C GLN A 197 -8.95 26.13 -3.64
N MET A 198 -8.81 26.28 -2.32
CA MET A 198 -9.92 26.29 -1.37
C MET A 198 -10.92 27.41 -1.66
N THR A 199 -10.43 28.58 -2.10
CA THR A 199 -11.30 29.71 -2.41
C THR A 199 -11.97 29.56 -3.78
N ASN A 200 -11.24 29.09 -4.79
CA ASN A 200 -11.65 29.21 -6.20
C ASN A 200 -12.14 27.89 -6.81
N LEU A 201 -11.62 26.75 -6.34
CA LEU A 201 -11.86 25.44 -6.94
C LEU A 201 -12.71 24.54 -6.05
N TRP A 202 -12.46 24.51 -4.73
CA TRP A 202 -13.18 23.64 -3.78
C TRP A 202 -14.72 23.71 -3.88
N PRO A 203 -15.37 24.87 -4.08
CA PRO A 203 -16.83 24.91 -4.25
C PRO A 203 -17.36 24.18 -5.50
N GLN A 204 -16.48 23.84 -6.44
CA GLN A 204 -16.83 23.20 -7.71
C GLN A 204 -16.41 21.72 -7.78
N THR A 205 -15.63 21.25 -6.81
CA THR A 205 -15.16 19.86 -6.73
C THR A 205 -16.17 18.97 -6.04
N THR A 206 -16.02 17.64 -6.21
CA THR A 206 -16.72 16.70 -5.31
C THR A 206 -16.19 16.84 -3.89
N HIS A 207 -17.07 16.72 -2.90
CA HIS A 207 -16.72 16.63 -1.47
C HIS A 207 -16.87 15.21 -0.93
N ARG A 208 -17.21 14.23 -1.78
CA ARG A 208 -17.36 12.81 -1.41
C ARG A 208 -16.05 12.02 -1.46
N MET A 209 -14.92 12.69 -1.72
CA MET A 209 -13.59 12.13 -1.58
C MET A 209 -12.56 13.25 -1.44
N LEU A 210 -11.47 12.98 -0.74
CA LEU A 210 -10.27 13.81 -0.67
C LEU A 210 -9.11 13.09 -1.37
N ILE A 211 -8.24 13.83 -2.06
CA ILE A 211 -7.08 13.27 -2.77
C ILE A 211 -5.78 13.89 -2.25
N GLY A 212 -4.97 13.06 -1.59
CA GLY A 212 -3.68 13.42 -1.01
C GLY A 212 -2.48 12.91 -1.80
N LEU A 213 -1.90 13.75 -2.66
CA LEU A 213 -0.81 13.34 -3.55
C LEU A 213 0.34 14.33 -3.49
N ASP A 214 1.54 13.87 -3.13
CA ASP A 214 2.75 14.67 -3.32
C ASP A 214 2.80 15.12 -4.80
N PRO A 215 3.03 16.41 -5.10
CA PRO A 215 3.07 16.87 -6.49
C PRO A 215 4.16 16.19 -7.33
N MET A 216 5.21 15.65 -6.69
CA MET A 216 6.34 15.04 -7.38
C MET A 216 6.84 13.78 -6.66
N THR A 217 7.62 12.97 -7.34
CA THR A 217 8.31 11.83 -6.72
C THR A 217 9.80 11.84 -7.05
N GLY A 218 10.62 11.28 -6.17
CA GLY A 218 12.05 11.12 -6.43
C GLY A 218 12.29 10.02 -7.47
N ILE A 219 13.29 10.21 -8.33
CA ILE A 219 13.63 9.22 -9.35
C ILE A 219 14.45 8.06 -8.76
N MET A 220 14.26 6.86 -9.30
CA MET A 220 15.14 5.73 -8.98
C MET A 220 16.51 5.98 -9.60
N VAL A 221 17.56 5.84 -8.79
CA VAL A 221 18.93 5.99 -9.27
C VAL A 221 19.41 4.64 -9.84
N PRO A 222 19.78 4.56 -11.13
CA PRO A 222 20.17 3.30 -11.75
C PRO A 222 21.48 2.76 -11.17
N GLU A 223 21.67 1.44 -11.13
CA GLU A 223 22.88 0.82 -10.58
C GLU A 223 24.17 1.28 -11.27
N ASP A 224 24.11 1.45 -12.60
CA ASP A 224 25.20 1.97 -13.41
C ASP A 224 25.66 3.39 -13.02
N ASN A 225 24.87 4.13 -12.22
CA ASN A 225 25.27 5.41 -11.66
C ASN A 225 26.48 5.29 -10.72
N TRP A 226 26.74 4.09 -10.19
CA TRP A 226 27.79 3.80 -9.21
C TRP A 226 28.99 3.05 -9.77
N LYS A 227 28.99 2.70 -11.07
CA LYS A 227 30.03 1.86 -11.69
C LYS A 227 31.47 2.39 -11.54
N ASP A 228 31.63 3.71 -11.41
CA ASP A 228 32.92 4.39 -11.28
C ASP A 228 33.33 4.60 -9.80
N PHE A 229 32.52 4.15 -8.84
CA PHE A 229 32.83 4.20 -7.41
C PHE A 229 33.67 2.99 -6.99
N GLN A 230 34.67 3.25 -6.15
CA GLN A 230 35.50 2.20 -5.54
C GLN A 230 35.35 2.24 -4.03
N VAL A 231 35.14 1.09 -3.41
CA VAL A 231 35.09 0.96 -1.94
C VAL A 231 36.46 1.34 -1.36
N ILE A 232 36.44 2.21 -0.35
CA ILE A 232 37.64 2.72 0.34
C ILE A 232 37.63 2.44 1.85
N ALA A 233 36.47 2.17 2.43
CA ALA A 233 36.32 1.71 3.81
C ALA A 233 35.03 0.90 3.95
N GLU A 234 35.04 -0.16 4.74
CA GLU A 234 33.89 -1.03 4.95
C GLU A 234 34.01 -1.74 6.30
N GLU A 235 32.93 -1.79 7.09
CA GLU A 235 32.83 -2.67 8.25
C GLU A 235 32.35 -4.05 7.79
N THR A 236 33.14 -5.08 8.09
CA THR A 236 32.87 -6.46 7.64
C THR A 236 32.14 -7.29 8.68
N ARG A 237 31.68 -6.68 9.77
CA ARG A 237 30.95 -7.33 10.87
C ARG A 237 29.60 -6.66 11.06
N GLU A 238 28.57 -7.45 11.36
CA GLU A 238 27.27 -6.92 11.76
C GLU A 238 27.35 -6.34 13.19
N ILE A 239 27.49 -5.02 13.28
CA ILE A 239 27.51 -4.27 14.55
C ILE A 239 26.23 -3.43 14.62
N MET A 240 25.49 -3.54 15.72
CA MET A 240 24.20 -2.86 15.93
C MET A 240 24.28 -1.90 17.14
N ASP A 241 25.46 -1.38 17.42
CA ASP A 241 25.75 -0.43 18.49
C ASP A 241 26.89 0.51 18.10
N SER A 242 27.24 1.47 18.96
CA SER A 242 28.32 2.43 18.71
C SER A 242 29.71 1.94 19.12
N SER A 243 29.92 0.63 19.32
CA SER A 243 31.19 0.08 19.79
C SER A 243 32.35 0.30 18.82
N ASN A 244 32.08 0.49 17.52
CA ASN A 244 33.07 0.79 16.50
C ASN A 244 33.17 2.30 16.14
N ARG A 245 32.55 3.19 16.95
CA ARG A 245 32.62 4.64 16.73
C ARG A 245 34.02 5.19 16.92
N LYS A 246 34.53 5.84 15.88
CA LYS A 246 35.80 6.58 15.89
C LYS A 246 35.90 7.49 14.67
N VAL A 247 36.97 8.29 14.63
CA VAL A 247 37.35 9.04 13.44
C VAL A 247 38.13 8.13 12.49
N TYR A 248 37.70 8.07 11.24
CA TYR A 248 38.35 7.36 10.15
C TYR A 248 38.95 8.38 9.18
N ASP A 249 40.27 8.31 8.94
CA ASP A 249 40.94 9.13 7.94
C ASP A 249 40.91 8.41 6.59
N LEU A 250 40.06 8.89 5.68
CA LEU A 250 39.90 8.34 4.34
C LEU A 250 40.79 9.11 3.36
N ASP A 251 41.84 8.45 2.85
CA ASP A 251 42.68 9.02 1.79
C ASP A 251 42.00 8.84 0.43
N VAL A 252 41.52 9.95 -0.12
CA VAL A 252 40.82 10.01 -1.41
C VAL A 252 41.65 10.70 -2.49
N SER A 253 42.96 10.86 -2.26
CA SER A 253 43.88 11.55 -3.17
C SER A 253 43.92 10.92 -4.57
N LYS A 254 43.71 9.60 -4.68
CA LYS A 254 43.67 8.89 -5.97
C LYS A 254 42.50 9.31 -6.87
N PHE A 255 41.49 9.99 -6.33
CA PHE A 255 40.32 10.48 -7.07
C PHE A 255 40.43 11.97 -7.44
N LEU A 256 41.56 12.61 -7.14
CA LEU A 256 41.86 13.96 -7.61
C LEU A 256 42.07 13.97 -9.14
N GLY A 257 41.86 15.13 -9.77
CA GLY A 257 42.13 15.33 -11.20
C GLY A 257 40.92 15.70 -12.05
N ASN A 258 39.70 15.57 -11.50
CA ASN A 258 38.45 16.04 -12.12
C ASN A 258 37.85 17.23 -11.35
N GLU A 259 36.58 17.56 -11.60
CA GLU A 259 35.90 18.71 -10.98
C GLU A 259 35.78 18.63 -9.45
N ALA A 260 35.64 17.43 -8.91
CA ALA A 260 35.42 17.14 -7.50
C ALA A 260 35.68 15.66 -7.21
N VAL A 261 35.75 15.32 -5.93
CA VAL A 261 35.71 13.96 -5.41
C VAL A 261 34.35 13.71 -4.78
N TYR A 262 33.73 12.58 -5.10
CA TYR A 262 32.43 12.15 -4.59
C TYR A 262 32.62 11.01 -3.60
N LEU A 263 32.07 11.11 -2.39
CA LEU A 263 32.11 10.06 -1.37
C LEU A 263 30.68 9.58 -1.07
N ARG A 264 30.41 8.31 -1.31
CA ARG A 264 29.14 7.65 -1.03
C ARG A 264 29.24 6.84 0.24
N PHE A 265 28.27 7.01 1.13
CA PHE A 265 28.11 6.28 2.39
C PHE A 265 26.85 5.43 2.30
N GLU A 266 26.96 4.14 2.58
CA GLU A 266 25.87 3.16 2.47
C GLU A 266 25.96 2.10 3.58
N ASP A 267 24.95 1.24 3.65
CA ASP A 267 24.91 0.07 4.54
C ASP A 267 25.69 -1.11 3.94
N ALA A 268 26.65 -1.64 4.69
CA ALA A 268 27.39 -2.85 4.32
C ALA A 268 26.51 -4.11 4.40
N PHE A 269 25.51 -4.12 5.30
CA PHE A 269 24.55 -5.21 5.46
C PHE A 269 23.14 -4.66 5.32
N GLN A 270 22.66 -4.58 4.08
CA GLN A 270 21.37 -3.98 3.74
C GLN A 270 20.14 -4.66 4.40
N ILE A 271 20.33 -5.78 5.09
CA ILE A 271 19.31 -6.50 5.85
C ILE A 271 19.47 -6.14 7.33
N GLY A 272 18.44 -5.54 7.94
CA GLY A 272 18.42 -5.22 9.37
C GLY A 272 18.61 -3.75 9.71
N GLY A 273 19.18 -2.94 8.79
CA GLY A 273 19.12 -1.48 8.82
C GLY A 273 19.96 -0.83 9.91
N TRP A 274 21.28 -1.01 9.84
CA TRP A 274 22.24 -0.42 10.77
C TRP A 274 23.45 0.10 10.01
N GLY A 275 23.24 0.84 8.92
CA GLY A 275 24.33 1.22 8.02
C GLY A 275 25.16 2.39 8.54
N ALA A 276 25.87 3.07 7.64
CA ALA A 276 26.78 4.15 8.02
C ALA A 276 26.06 5.24 8.82
N ALA A 277 26.54 5.55 10.03
CA ALA A 277 26.10 6.69 10.83
C ALA A 277 27.25 7.71 10.96
N VAL A 278 27.06 8.94 10.48
CA VAL A 278 28.11 9.98 10.39
C VAL A 278 27.76 11.18 11.25
N HIS A 279 28.61 11.49 12.24
CA HIS A 279 28.44 12.60 13.17
C HIS A 279 29.23 13.85 12.79
N GLN A 280 30.43 13.71 12.24
CA GLN A 280 31.24 14.86 11.84
C GLN A 280 32.15 14.51 10.66
N VAL A 281 32.32 15.47 9.75
CA VAL A 281 33.22 15.37 8.61
C VAL A 281 34.21 16.53 8.64
N THR A 282 35.49 16.25 8.43
CA THR A 282 36.56 17.26 8.23
C THR A 282 37.37 16.91 7.01
N VAL A 283 37.46 17.83 6.04
CA VAL A 283 38.17 17.62 4.78
C VAL A 283 39.43 18.46 4.78
N LYS A 284 40.58 17.83 4.53
CA LYS A 284 41.89 18.49 4.43
C LYS A 284 42.49 18.32 3.05
N ALA A 285 42.80 19.43 2.39
CA ALA A 285 43.59 19.47 1.16
C ALA A 285 45.02 19.92 1.49
N ASP A 286 46.02 19.07 1.19
CA ASP A 286 47.44 19.29 1.50
C ASP A 286 47.67 19.73 2.96
N GLY A 287 46.95 19.08 3.89
CA GLY A 287 47.01 19.35 5.32
C GLY A 287 46.16 20.54 5.81
N LYS A 288 45.62 21.38 4.92
CA LYS A 288 44.75 22.51 5.27
C LYS A 288 43.28 22.10 5.27
N VAL A 289 42.56 22.41 6.35
CA VAL A 289 41.10 22.19 6.43
C VAL A 289 40.40 23.08 5.40
N ILE A 290 39.61 22.46 4.51
CA ILE A 290 38.80 23.14 3.50
C ILE A 290 37.29 23.00 3.74
N ALA A 291 36.87 22.01 4.54
CA ALA A 291 35.50 21.84 4.99
C ALA A 291 35.48 21.19 6.38
N GLN A 292 34.54 21.60 7.22
CA GLN A 292 34.26 20.96 8.50
C GLN A 292 32.80 21.20 8.86
N PHE A 293 32.05 20.14 9.11
CA PHE A 293 30.62 20.23 9.42
C PHE A 293 30.12 19.02 10.21
N ILE A 294 28.97 19.22 10.85
CA ILE A 294 28.14 18.19 11.48
C ILE A 294 26.96 17.95 10.54
N PRO A 295 26.68 16.70 10.11
CA PRO A 295 25.51 16.40 9.28
C PRO A 295 24.19 16.83 9.91
N CYS A 296 23.15 16.94 9.08
CA CYS A 296 21.81 17.41 9.47
C CYS A 296 21.80 18.87 9.94
N THR A 297 22.67 19.70 9.35
CA THR A 297 22.73 21.16 9.55
C THR A 297 22.84 21.86 8.19
N ASP A 298 22.47 23.14 8.15
CA ASP A 298 22.65 23.98 6.93
C ASP A 298 24.10 23.99 6.43
N ALA A 299 25.08 23.78 7.32
CA ALA A 299 26.49 23.71 6.96
C ALA A 299 26.84 22.46 6.13
N GLU A 300 26.10 21.36 6.29
CA GLU A 300 26.25 20.12 5.51
C GLU A 300 25.79 20.32 4.07
N GLU A 301 24.67 21.03 3.86
CA GLU A 301 23.91 21.03 2.61
C GLU A 301 24.75 21.39 1.37
N GLN A 302 25.67 22.34 1.52
CA GLN A 302 26.58 22.75 0.44
C GLN A 302 27.52 21.62 -0.06
N TYR A 303 27.68 20.55 0.72
CA TYR A 303 28.51 19.41 0.41
C TYR A 303 27.69 18.17 0.01
N VAL A 304 26.37 18.14 0.25
CA VAL A 304 25.53 17.02 -0.17
C VAL A 304 25.30 17.11 -1.68
N PHE A 305 25.59 16.02 -2.38
CA PHE A 305 25.29 15.85 -3.80
C PHE A 305 24.02 15.04 -4.02
N ASP A 306 23.76 14.06 -3.16
CA ASP A 306 22.59 13.21 -3.21
C ASP A 306 22.27 12.73 -1.80
N HIS A 307 21.03 12.94 -1.33
CA HIS A 307 20.61 12.49 -0.02
C HIS A 307 20.36 10.98 0.05
N GLY A 308 20.16 10.30 -1.09
CA GLY A 308 19.99 8.84 -1.20
C GLY A 308 18.94 8.25 -0.24
N ARG A 309 17.91 9.03 0.09
CA ARG A 309 16.90 8.72 1.12
C ARG A 309 17.47 8.40 2.51
N SER A 310 18.69 8.85 2.82
CA SER A 310 19.26 8.82 4.16
C SER A 310 18.41 9.62 5.16
N ALA A 311 18.54 9.29 6.44
CA ALA A 311 17.78 9.91 7.50
C ALA A 311 18.68 10.69 8.45
N CYS A 312 18.07 11.65 9.15
CA CYS A 312 18.72 12.48 10.14
C CYS A 312 18.22 12.14 11.54
N LYS A 313 19.14 11.97 12.48
CA LYS A 313 18.84 11.98 13.91
C LYS A 313 19.18 13.34 14.47
N TYR A 314 18.16 14.06 14.95
CA TYR A 314 18.33 15.34 15.63
C TYR A 314 18.47 15.10 17.14
N ASP A 315 19.69 15.19 17.64
CA ASP A 315 20.02 15.01 19.05
C ASP A 315 21.17 15.97 19.41
N PRO A 316 21.02 16.87 20.40
CA PRO A 316 22.06 17.84 20.77
C PRO A 316 23.43 17.23 21.10
N LYS A 317 23.49 15.95 21.51
CA LYS A 317 24.72 15.25 21.90
C LYS A 317 25.15 14.19 20.90
N ASN A 318 24.28 13.81 19.98
CA ASN A 318 24.53 12.70 19.06
C ASN A 318 23.86 12.90 17.69
N GLN A 319 23.83 14.12 17.19
CA GLN A 319 23.26 14.42 15.88
C GLN A 319 24.07 13.73 14.79
N HIS A 320 23.42 13.00 13.89
CA HIS A 320 24.11 12.33 12.79
C HIS A 320 23.16 12.04 11.63
N ARG A 321 23.74 11.90 10.44
CA ARG A 321 23.07 11.32 9.27
C ARG A 321 23.34 9.83 9.23
N PHE A 322 22.35 9.02 8.87
CA PHE A 322 22.51 7.58 8.73
C PHE A 322 21.83 7.01 7.48
N ALA A 323 22.40 5.91 6.98
CA ALA A 323 21.96 5.24 5.77
C ALA A 323 21.70 3.76 6.04
N ASP A 324 20.46 3.40 6.38
CA ASP A 324 20.05 2.03 6.68
C ASP A 324 19.48 1.31 5.45
N GLY A 325 19.79 0.01 5.32
CA GLY A 325 19.26 -0.82 4.24
C GLY A 325 19.80 -0.40 2.88
N LYS A 326 18.92 -0.13 1.92
CA LYS A 326 19.32 0.34 0.58
C LYS A 326 19.56 1.86 0.49
N ARG A 327 19.44 2.59 1.60
CA ARG A 327 19.68 4.03 1.65
C ARG A 327 21.17 4.32 1.53
N TYR A 328 21.49 5.53 1.08
CA TYR A 328 22.86 6.03 1.00
C TYR A 328 22.85 7.56 1.11
N PHE A 329 24.02 8.19 1.11
CA PHE A 329 24.15 9.62 0.78
C PHE A 329 25.52 9.87 0.14
N VAL A 330 25.63 10.94 -0.63
CA VAL A 330 26.84 11.30 -1.37
C VAL A 330 27.27 12.71 -1.01
N TYR A 331 28.52 12.86 -0.55
CA TYR A 331 29.17 14.17 -0.47
C TYR A 331 29.98 14.48 -1.72
N ARG A 332 30.07 15.76 -2.08
CA ARG A 332 30.92 16.31 -3.13
C ARG A 332 31.92 17.29 -2.54
N PHE A 333 33.21 17.04 -2.75
CA PHE A 333 34.28 17.92 -2.34
C PHE A 333 35.09 18.40 -3.54
N ALA A 334 35.11 19.71 -3.77
CA ALA A 334 35.92 20.36 -4.81
C ALA A 334 37.15 21.03 -4.16
N PRO A 335 38.30 20.34 -4.06
CA PRO A 335 39.50 20.91 -3.47
C PRO A 335 40.12 21.98 -4.39
N PRO A 336 41.00 22.85 -3.86
CA PRO A 336 41.74 23.80 -4.67
C PRO A 336 42.49 23.15 -5.84
N ALA A 337 42.59 23.87 -6.96
CA ALA A 337 43.34 23.38 -8.11
C ALA A 337 44.80 23.08 -7.75
N GLY A 338 45.30 21.92 -8.19
CA GLY A 338 46.67 21.50 -7.92
C GLY A 338 46.88 20.73 -6.61
N THR A 339 45.82 20.53 -5.80
CA THR A 339 45.89 19.69 -4.59
C THR A 339 46.50 18.32 -4.88
N LYS A 340 47.40 17.86 -4.01
CA LYS A 340 48.12 16.59 -4.14
C LYS A 340 47.64 15.54 -3.15
N GLN A 341 47.21 15.98 -1.97
CA GLN A 341 46.65 15.12 -0.95
C GLN A 341 45.26 15.62 -0.54
N LEU A 342 44.28 14.72 -0.50
CA LEU A 342 42.95 15.00 0.02
C LEU A 342 42.56 13.91 1.02
N ILE A 343 42.44 14.29 2.29
CA ILE A 343 42.02 13.41 3.39
C ILE A 343 40.64 13.85 3.88
N VAL A 344 39.70 12.91 3.97
CA VAL A 344 38.39 13.12 4.59
C VAL A 344 38.34 12.36 5.91
N SER A 345 38.42 13.08 7.02
CA SER A 345 38.29 12.53 8.38
C SER A 345 36.80 12.47 8.76
N VAL A 346 36.28 11.28 9.06
CA VAL A 346 34.86 11.04 9.34
C VAL A 346 34.68 10.41 10.73
N ASP A 347 33.99 11.07 11.66
CA ASP A 347 33.48 10.44 12.89
C ASP A 347 32.23 9.62 12.53
N MET A 348 32.38 8.30 12.47
CA MET A 348 31.32 7.39 12.07
C MET A 348 31.38 6.04 12.81
N TRP A 349 30.28 5.28 12.74
CA TRP A 349 30.14 3.95 13.34
C TRP A 349 29.12 3.11 12.59
N ASN A 350 28.74 1.96 13.16
CA ASN A 350 27.80 0.99 12.63
C ASN A 350 28.34 0.27 11.38
N GLN A 351 27.47 -0.27 10.52
CA GLN A 351 27.77 -1.12 9.38
C GLN A 351 28.06 -0.28 8.14
N TYR A 352 29.03 0.63 8.23
CA TYR A 352 29.34 1.54 7.14
C TYR A 352 30.00 0.82 5.96
N LYS A 353 29.66 1.27 4.76
CA LYS A 353 30.43 1.08 3.53
C LYS A 353 30.61 2.44 2.86
N VAL A 354 31.85 2.80 2.60
CA VAL A 354 32.23 4.08 1.99
C VAL A 354 32.94 3.81 0.68
N SER A 355 32.42 4.41 -0.39
CA SER A 355 33.02 4.35 -1.72
C SER A 355 33.28 5.75 -2.26
N ALA A 356 34.23 5.90 -3.17
CA ALA A 356 34.58 7.19 -3.76
C ALA A 356 34.80 7.11 -5.27
N SER A 357 34.56 8.24 -5.94
CA SER A 357 34.80 8.42 -7.37
C SER A 357 35.26 9.84 -7.71
N SER A 358 35.98 9.96 -8.82
CA SER A 358 36.27 11.24 -9.48
C SER A 358 35.28 11.55 -10.60
N VAL A 359 34.38 10.62 -10.93
CA VAL A 359 33.36 10.76 -11.96
C VAL A 359 32.06 11.21 -11.31
N ARG A 360 31.48 12.30 -11.81
CA ARG A 360 30.21 12.82 -11.33
C ARG A 360 29.09 11.81 -11.60
N PRO A 361 28.30 11.42 -10.59
CA PRO A 361 27.10 10.62 -10.83
C PRO A 361 26.14 11.37 -11.77
N ARG A 362 25.52 10.65 -12.69
CA ARG A 362 24.67 11.23 -13.75
C ARG A 362 23.29 11.61 -13.23
N VAL A 363 22.82 10.87 -12.24
CA VAL A 363 21.48 10.96 -11.66
C VAL A 363 21.61 11.13 -10.15
N THR A 364 20.75 11.95 -9.55
CA THR A 364 20.63 12.09 -8.09
C THR A 364 19.21 11.70 -7.66
N SER A 365 19.06 11.11 -6.47
CA SER A 365 17.72 10.80 -5.94
C SER A 365 16.94 12.05 -5.53
N ASP A 366 17.63 13.17 -5.35
CA ASP A 366 17.05 14.49 -5.04
C ASP A 366 16.35 15.12 -6.25
N THR A 367 16.61 14.62 -7.46
CA THR A 367 15.84 15.02 -8.64
C THR A 367 14.44 14.45 -8.52
N ARG A 368 13.44 15.33 -8.56
CA ARG A 368 12.03 14.94 -8.51
C ARG A 368 11.37 15.17 -9.87
N VAL A 369 10.40 14.33 -10.18
CA VAL A 369 9.59 14.42 -11.40
C VAL A 369 8.11 14.31 -11.05
N PRO A 370 7.20 14.90 -11.84
CA PRO A 370 5.77 14.64 -11.73
C PRO A 370 5.45 13.17 -12.07
N TYR A 371 4.31 12.64 -11.59
CA TYR A 371 3.87 11.25 -11.80
C TYR A 371 2.35 11.12 -11.98
N GLY A 372 1.89 10.00 -12.54
CA GLY A 372 0.51 9.79 -12.99
C GLY A 372 -0.45 9.07 -12.02
N TYR A 373 0.05 8.21 -11.13
CA TYR A 373 -0.76 7.39 -10.20
C TYR A 373 -1.90 8.16 -9.52
N LEU A 374 -3.08 7.51 -9.39
CA LEU A 374 -4.35 8.03 -8.85
C LEU A 374 -4.95 9.27 -9.55
N ARG A 375 -4.19 10.02 -10.35
CA ARG A 375 -4.66 11.28 -10.96
C ARG A 375 -5.73 11.04 -12.01
N ASP A 376 -5.76 9.87 -12.64
CA ASP A 376 -6.86 9.49 -13.54
C ASP A 376 -8.20 9.51 -12.79
N TYR A 377 -8.24 8.94 -11.58
CA TYR A 377 -9.43 8.88 -10.74
C TYR A 377 -9.82 10.25 -10.18
N ALA A 378 -8.85 11.03 -9.71
CA ALA A 378 -9.07 12.39 -9.22
C ALA A 378 -9.66 13.29 -10.31
N VAL A 379 -9.04 13.28 -11.51
CA VAL A 379 -9.52 14.02 -12.67
C VAL A 379 -10.90 13.55 -13.07
N ALA A 380 -11.13 12.23 -13.21
CA ALA A 380 -12.43 11.70 -13.63
C ALA A 380 -13.58 12.12 -12.70
N ASN A 381 -13.34 12.12 -11.38
CA ASN A 381 -14.34 12.45 -10.37
C ASN A 381 -14.41 13.94 -10.00
N LYS A 382 -13.57 14.78 -10.61
CA LYS A 382 -13.47 16.22 -10.29
C LYS A 382 -13.16 16.46 -8.81
N ALA A 383 -12.27 15.66 -8.24
CA ALA A 383 -11.82 15.80 -6.86
C ALA A 383 -10.73 16.88 -6.76
N MET A 384 -10.68 17.58 -5.63
CA MET A 384 -9.56 18.46 -5.32
C MET A 384 -8.35 17.63 -4.93
N VAL A 385 -7.19 17.94 -5.52
CA VAL A 385 -5.91 17.32 -5.21
C VAL A 385 -5.05 18.30 -4.41
N PHE A 386 -4.44 17.82 -3.33
CA PHE A 386 -3.54 18.60 -2.48
C PHE A 386 -2.48 17.72 -1.82
N TRP A 387 -1.47 18.37 -1.24
CA TRP A 387 -0.48 17.73 -0.38
C TRP A 387 -0.13 18.69 0.76
N LEU A 388 -0.32 18.25 1.99
CA LEU A 388 -0.01 19.00 3.19
C LEU A 388 0.72 18.10 4.17
N SER A 389 1.83 18.59 4.68
CA SER A 389 2.57 17.94 5.76
C SER A 389 1.70 17.87 6.99
N SER A 390 1.59 16.67 7.54
CA SER A 390 0.93 16.40 8.83
C SER A 390 1.83 16.73 10.04
N LYS A 391 3.10 17.09 9.79
CA LYS A 391 4.11 17.43 10.81
C LYS A 391 4.36 18.93 10.96
N LEU A 392 4.28 19.69 9.87
CA LEU A 392 4.49 21.14 9.88
C LEU A 392 3.21 21.84 10.33
N SER A 393 3.28 22.65 11.39
CA SER A 393 2.11 23.22 12.08
C SER A 393 1.08 23.86 11.14
N ASP A 394 1.55 24.73 10.25
CA ASP A 394 0.68 25.53 9.40
C ASP A 394 0.04 24.69 8.28
N GLU A 395 0.78 23.71 7.76
CA GLU A 395 0.25 22.75 6.78
C GLU A 395 -0.73 21.76 7.45
N ALA A 396 -0.41 21.27 8.65
CA ALA A 396 -1.25 20.35 9.41
C ALA A 396 -2.56 21.02 9.84
N GLN A 397 -2.53 22.31 10.20
CA GLN A 397 -3.74 23.09 10.50
C GLN A 397 -4.63 23.23 9.27
N LEU A 398 -4.06 23.48 8.09
CA LEU A 398 -4.85 23.54 6.85
C LEU A 398 -5.39 22.16 6.45
N LEU A 399 -4.65 21.09 6.72
CA LEU A 399 -5.11 19.71 6.49
C LEU A 399 -6.31 19.38 7.37
N ASP A 400 -6.24 19.73 8.65
CA ASP A 400 -7.33 19.62 9.62
C ASP A 400 -8.56 20.44 9.18
N GLU A 401 -8.35 21.68 8.72
CA GLU A 401 -9.43 22.51 8.18
C GLU A 401 -10.10 21.85 6.95
N ILE A 402 -9.33 21.26 6.03
CA ILE A 402 -9.90 20.57 4.87
C ILE A 402 -10.72 19.34 5.30
N ALA A 403 -10.19 18.53 6.22
CA ALA A 403 -10.89 17.35 6.74
C ALA A 403 -12.21 17.74 7.44
N SER A 404 -12.27 18.88 8.12
CA SER A 404 -13.50 19.37 8.77
C SER A 404 -14.60 19.84 7.81
N LYS A 405 -14.32 19.97 6.50
CA LYS A 405 -15.25 20.49 5.48
C LYS A 405 -15.94 19.42 4.65
N VAL A 406 -15.74 18.15 4.97
CA VAL A 406 -16.41 17.02 4.30
C VAL A 406 -17.35 16.32 5.28
N GLU A 407 -18.28 15.54 4.74
CA GLU A 407 -19.19 14.76 5.57
C GLU A 407 -18.44 13.59 6.24
N PRO A 408 -18.90 13.11 7.40
CA PRO A 408 -18.41 11.87 8.00
C PRO A 408 -18.39 10.71 7.00
N GLU A 409 -17.44 9.81 7.17
CA GLU A 409 -17.19 8.67 6.29
C GLU A 409 -16.75 9.07 4.87
N THR A 410 -16.24 10.28 4.67
CA THR A 410 -15.58 10.64 3.41
C THR A 410 -14.24 9.89 3.28
N PRO A 411 -13.94 9.22 2.15
CA PRO A 411 -12.65 8.61 1.91
C PRO A 411 -11.56 9.65 1.57
N TYR A 412 -10.40 9.51 2.19
CA TYR A 412 -9.14 10.14 1.78
C TYR A 412 -8.30 9.13 0.99
N LEU A 413 -8.17 9.32 -0.32
CA LEU A 413 -7.33 8.48 -1.18
C LEU A 413 -5.99 9.16 -1.38
N GLY A 414 -4.90 8.50 -0.99
CA GLY A 414 -3.57 9.08 -1.03
C GLY A 414 -2.75 8.73 0.20
N TRP A 415 -1.73 9.54 0.50
CA TRP A 415 -0.85 9.29 1.65
C TRP A 415 -0.40 10.57 2.37
N PHE A 416 0.51 10.42 3.34
CA PHE A 416 1.04 11.48 4.20
C PHE A 416 2.55 11.37 4.36
N ASP A 417 3.19 12.47 4.79
CA ASP A 417 4.59 12.48 5.24
C ASP A 417 4.81 11.91 6.66
N SER A 418 3.70 11.67 7.39
CA SER A 418 3.65 10.98 8.67
C SER A 418 2.35 10.20 8.74
N GLU A 419 2.42 8.87 8.69
CA GLU A 419 1.22 8.02 8.81
C GLU A 419 0.47 8.32 10.12
N ALA A 420 1.18 8.30 11.25
CA ALA A 420 0.57 8.47 12.58
C ALA A 420 -0.13 9.83 12.74
N ASP A 421 0.44 10.91 12.20
CA ASP A 421 -0.18 12.24 12.31
C ASP A 421 -1.30 12.43 11.29
N GLY A 422 -1.09 12.00 10.04
CA GLY A 422 -2.09 12.11 8.98
C GLY A 422 -3.34 11.29 9.26
N VAL A 423 -3.20 10.01 9.62
CA VAL A 423 -4.33 9.13 9.98
C VAL A 423 -5.05 9.66 11.21
N ARG A 424 -4.33 10.22 12.19
CA ARG A 424 -4.95 10.85 13.37
C ARG A 424 -5.77 12.08 13.00
N ILE A 425 -5.25 12.98 12.17
CA ILE A 425 -6.00 14.16 11.70
C ILE A 425 -7.29 13.71 10.99
N MET A 426 -7.19 12.76 10.05
CA MET A 426 -8.36 12.25 9.34
C MET A 426 -9.37 11.58 10.28
N SER A 427 -8.88 10.73 11.21
CA SER A 427 -9.74 10.03 12.18
C SER A 427 -10.56 10.98 13.04
N ASN A 428 -9.98 12.13 13.45
CA ASN A 428 -10.68 13.12 14.28
C ASN A 428 -11.88 13.78 13.59
N HIS A 429 -11.94 13.73 12.25
CA HIS A 429 -13.02 14.28 11.42
C HIS A 429 -13.85 13.18 10.74
N SER A 430 -13.77 11.95 11.24
CA SER A 430 -14.47 10.80 10.66
C SER A 430 -14.16 10.56 9.18
N VAL A 431 -12.93 10.89 8.77
CA VAL A 431 -12.40 10.60 7.44
C VAL A 431 -11.53 9.35 7.55
N TYR A 432 -11.79 8.34 6.71
CA TYR A 432 -10.95 7.14 6.65
C TYR A 432 -10.01 7.21 5.45
N VAL A 433 -8.87 6.53 5.57
CA VAL A 433 -7.78 6.57 4.60
C VAL A 433 -7.80 5.31 3.73
N ILE A 434 -7.51 5.51 2.45
CA ILE A 434 -7.18 4.47 1.48
C ILE A 434 -5.82 4.84 0.89
N ALA A 435 -4.77 4.09 1.24
CA ALA A 435 -3.46 4.29 0.62
C ALA A 435 -3.54 3.88 -0.86
N ALA A 436 -3.54 4.87 -1.75
CA ALA A 436 -3.73 4.68 -3.18
C ALA A 436 -2.86 5.63 -4.02
N ASP A 437 -1.89 6.33 -3.40
CA ASP A 437 -1.01 7.28 -4.06
C ASP A 437 -0.11 6.65 -5.12
N TRP A 438 0.03 5.32 -5.10
CA TRP A 438 0.73 4.51 -6.11
C TRP A 438 -0.21 3.54 -6.85
N PHE A 439 -1.52 3.69 -6.74
CA PHE A 439 -2.47 2.82 -7.43
C PHE A 439 -2.64 3.24 -8.89
N SER A 440 -2.63 2.28 -9.81
CA SER A 440 -2.71 2.53 -11.24
C SER A 440 -4.11 2.25 -11.79
N ASN A 441 -4.53 3.04 -12.79
CA ASN A 441 -5.72 2.74 -13.59
C ASN A 441 -7.03 2.54 -12.79
N LEU A 442 -7.21 3.23 -11.66
CA LEU A 442 -8.38 3.03 -10.79
C LEU A 442 -9.70 3.28 -11.53
N THR A 443 -9.70 4.18 -12.51
CA THR A 443 -10.86 4.40 -13.42
C THR A 443 -11.20 3.17 -14.27
N VAL A 444 -10.21 2.37 -14.68
CA VAL A 444 -10.41 1.12 -15.43
C VAL A 444 -10.81 0.00 -14.46
N HIS A 445 -10.07 -0.16 -13.37
CA HIS A 445 -10.30 -1.20 -12.37
C HIS A 445 -11.72 -1.16 -11.80
N SER A 446 -12.20 0.01 -11.41
CA SER A 446 -13.56 0.20 -10.90
C SER A 446 -14.64 -0.07 -11.96
N GLY A 447 -14.32 0.06 -13.25
CA GLY A 447 -15.23 -0.25 -14.34
C GLY A 447 -15.33 -1.74 -14.67
N ILE A 448 -14.37 -2.56 -14.23
CA ILE A 448 -14.35 -3.99 -14.54
C ILE A 448 -15.20 -4.76 -13.53
N GLN A 449 -16.40 -5.14 -13.93
CA GLN A 449 -17.28 -5.95 -13.11
C GLN A 449 -16.80 -7.40 -13.03
N ARG A 450 -16.78 -7.93 -11.80
CA ARG A 450 -16.54 -9.35 -11.49
C ARG A 450 -17.45 -9.78 -10.35
N PRO A 451 -17.88 -11.05 -10.32
CA PRO A 451 -18.65 -11.58 -9.20
C PRO A 451 -17.78 -11.58 -7.94
N ILE A 452 -18.24 -10.93 -6.88
CA ILE A 452 -17.62 -11.04 -5.56
C ILE A 452 -18.23 -12.25 -4.87
N GLN A 453 -17.38 -13.21 -4.53
CA GLN A 453 -17.81 -14.46 -3.91
C GLN A 453 -16.76 -14.92 -2.91
N ALA A 454 -17.14 -14.98 -1.64
CA ALA A 454 -16.28 -15.50 -0.59
C ALA A 454 -15.82 -16.93 -0.91
N PRO A 455 -14.53 -17.26 -0.71
CA PRO A 455 -14.04 -18.63 -0.87
C PRO A 455 -14.78 -19.59 0.06
N LYS A 456 -14.92 -20.86 -0.36
CA LYS A 456 -15.52 -21.88 0.50
C LYS A 456 -14.63 -22.12 1.72
N VAL A 457 -15.20 -21.94 2.91
CA VAL A 457 -14.50 -22.17 4.18
C VAL A 457 -14.39 -23.69 4.45
N PRO A 458 -13.18 -24.25 4.63
CA PRO A 458 -13.02 -25.63 5.07
C PRO A 458 -13.39 -25.79 6.54
N ALA A 459 -13.65 -27.03 6.99
CA ALA A 459 -13.94 -27.30 8.39
C ALA A 459 -12.73 -26.95 9.28
N ALA A 460 -13.00 -26.28 10.40
CA ALA A 460 -11.98 -26.05 11.42
C ALA A 460 -11.53 -27.40 12.03
N PRO A 461 -10.26 -27.52 12.47
CA PRO A 461 -9.82 -28.68 13.24
C PRO A 461 -10.60 -28.76 14.57
N PRO A 462 -10.69 -29.94 15.21
CA PRO A 462 -11.30 -30.04 16.53
C PRO A 462 -10.53 -29.22 17.57
N LEU A 463 -11.26 -28.67 18.54
CA LEU A 463 -10.65 -27.99 19.67
C LEU A 463 -9.99 -29.01 20.60
N GLU A 464 -8.71 -28.82 20.85
CA GLU A 464 -7.87 -29.61 21.75
C GLU A 464 -7.06 -28.67 22.66
N ASN A 465 -6.42 -29.23 23.69
CA ASN A 465 -5.43 -28.51 24.47
C ASN A 465 -4.11 -28.42 23.68
N LYS A 466 -4.08 -27.49 22.73
CA LYS A 466 -2.94 -27.17 21.85
C LYS A 466 -2.67 -25.67 21.82
N ILE A 467 -1.52 -25.30 21.27
CA ILE A 467 -1.18 -23.91 20.99
C ILE A 467 -1.57 -23.60 19.54
N TYR A 468 -2.65 -22.86 19.34
CA TYR A 468 -3.12 -22.43 18.04
C TYR A 468 -2.38 -21.17 17.59
N VAL A 469 -1.80 -21.20 16.40
CA VAL A 469 -1.06 -20.09 15.80
C VAL A 469 -1.72 -19.67 14.49
N THR A 470 -2.01 -18.38 14.32
CA THR A 470 -2.40 -17.80 13.02
C THR A 470 -1.35 -16.79 12.57
N PHE A 471 -1.00 -16.85 11.29
CA PHE A 471 -0.09 -15.90 10.64
C PHE A 471 -0.89 -14.92 9.80
N VAL A 472 -0.77 -13.63 10.11
CA VAL A 472 -1.57 -12.55 9.51
C VAL A 472 -0.65 -11.65 8.68
N MET A 473 -0.79 -11.72 7.36
CA MET A 473 -0.08 -10.83 6.43
C MET A 473 -0.72 -9.44 6.46
N SER A 474 0.07 -8.40 6.80
CA SER A 474 -0.37 -7.01 6.95
C SER A 474 -0.62 -6.28 5.61
N GLU A 475 -0.85 -4.97 5.67
CA GLU A 475 -1.00 -4.03 4.54
C GLU A 475 -2.34 -4.07 3.77
N GLY A 476 -3.32 -4.85 4.24
CA GLY A 476 -4.56 -5.07 3.49
C GLY A 476 -5.43 -3.84 3.21
N ASP A 477 -5.34 -2.79 4.02
CA ASP A 477 -6.04 -1.51 3.79
C ASP A 477 -5.48 -0.73 2.60
N ASN A 478 -4.20 -0.96 2.27
CA ASN A 478 -3.48 -0.26 1.23
C ASN A 478 -3.85 -0.78 -0.15
N PHE A 479 -4.57 0.01 -0.94
CA PHE A 479 -4.99 -0.36 -2.30
C PHE A 479 -3.79 -0.69 -3.19
N GLN A 480 -2.70 0.09 -3.14
CA GLN A 480 -1.53 -0.21 -3.97
C GLN A 480 -0.82 -1.50 -3.53
N TYR A 481 -0.85 -1.87 -2.25
CA TYR A 481 -0.38 -3.20 -1.81
C TYR A 481 -1.23 -4.31 -2.44
N ASN A 482 -2.56 -4.16 -2.42
CA ASN A 482 -3.48 -5.14 -2.99
C ASN A 482 -3.31 -5.28 -4.51
N GLU A 483 -3.03 -4.20 -5.22
CA GLU A 483 -2.68 -4.24 -6.66
C GLU A 483 -1.34 -4.93 -6.86
N HIS A 484 -0.34 -4.58 -6.07
CA HIS A 484 1.05 -4.88 -6.37
C HIS A 484 1.62 -6.00 -5.51
N HIS A 485 2.14 -5.64 -4.35
CA HIS A 485 2.99 -6.54 -3.56
C HIS A 485 2.23 -7.79 -3.08
N MET A 486 0.93 -7.66 -2.80
CA MET A 486 0.09 -8.82 -2.50
C MET A 486 0.09 -9.83 -3.65
N ARG A 487 0.04 -9.40 -4.92
CA ARG A 487 0.06 -10.31 -6.08
C ARG A 487 1.34 -11.11 -6.15
N MET A 488 2.48 -10.51 -5.79
CA MET A 488 3.75 -11.22 -5.73
C MET A 488 3.78 -12.27 -4.64
N LEU A 489 3.39 -11.91 -3.42
CA LEU A 489 3.29 -12.85 -2.30
C LEU A 489 2.28 -13.96 -2.61
N TRP A 490 1.18 -13.61 -3.26
CA TRP A 490 0.16 -14.54 -3.72
C TRP A 490 0.71 -15.53 -4.76
N ASN A 491 1.76 -15.18 -5.51
CA ASN A 491 2.39 -16.09 -6.48
C ASN A 491 3.54 -16.93 -5.87
N ASP A 492 3.85 -16.79 -4.58
CA ASP A 492 4.89 -17.59 -3.92
C ASP A 492 4.59 -19.10 -4.08
N PRO A 493 5.56 -19.91 -4.53
CA PRO A 493 5.34 -21.35 -4.81
C PRO A 493 5.06 -22.20 -3.56
N ASN A 494 5.28 -21.67 -2.37
CA ASN A 494 4.99 -22.30 -1.08
C ASN A 494 3.63 -21.88 -0.50
N ARG A 495 2.94 -20.90 -1.08
CA ARG A 495 1.57 -20.56 -0.70
C ARG A 495 0.65 -21.78 -0.85
N GLY A 496 -0.27 -21.93 0.10
CA GLY A 496 -1.25 -23.01 0.11
C GLY A 496 -0.75 -24.29 0.79
N LYS A 497 0.53 -24.38 1.17
CA LYS A 497 1.07 -25.51 1.95
C LYS A 497 0.71 -25.45 3.43
N VAL A 498 0.56 -24.23 3.96
CA VAL A 498 0.21 -23.95 5.37
C VAL A 498 -0.83 -22.83 5.41
N PRO A 499 -1.67 -22.76 6.46
CA PRO A 499 -2.65 -21.69 6.63
C PRO A 499 -2.02 -20.30 6.67
N ILE A 500 -2.56 -19.36 5.88
CA ILE A 500 -2.19 -17.94 5.89
C ILE A 500 -3.46 -17.08 5.92
N THR A 501 -3.46 -16.11 6.81
CA THR A 501 -4.48 -15.05 6.91
C THR A 501 -3.97 -13.82 6.17
N TRP A 502 -4.69 -13.38 5.15
CA TRP A 502 -4.32 -12.26 4.31
C TRP A 502 -5.26 -11.08 4.58
N SER A 503 -4.72 -9.96 5.06
CA SER A 503 -5.51 -8.74 5.09
C SER A 503 -5.70 -8.18 3.67
N THR A 504 -6.90 -7.67 3.38
CA THR A 504 -7.27 -7.00 2.13
C THR A 504 -8.39 -5.98 2.39
N SER A 505 -8.66 -5.08 1.45
CA SER A 505 -9.68 -4.05 1.65
C SER A 505 -11.03 -4.50 1.09
N PRO A 506 -12.12 -4.42 1.87
CA PRO A 506 -13.46 -4.70 1.35
C PRO A 506 -13.90 -3.68 0.30
N LEU A 507 -13.38 -2.45 0.30
CA LEU A 507 -13.69 -1.42 -0.70
C LEU A 507 -13.13 -1.71 -2.09
N LEU A 508 -12.26 -2.71 -2.24
CA LEU A 508 -11.92 -3.23 -3.57
C LEU A 508 -13.15 -3.73 -4.31
N MET A 509 -14.24 -4.10 -3.64
CA MET A 509 -15.47 -4.47 -4.34
C MET A 509 -16.07 -3.34 -5.19
N GLU A 510 -15.67 -2.08 -4.95
CA GLU A 510 -16.07 -0.90 -5.72
C GLU A 510 -14.89 -0.29 -6.49
N GLY A 511 -13.73 -0.16 -5.83
CA GLY A 511 -12.53 0.42 -6.43
C GLY A 511 -11.87 -0.51 -7.46
N SER A 512 -11.85 -1.82 -7.23
CA SER A 512 -11.28 -2.80 -8.15
C SER A 512 -11.88 -4.20 -7.97
N PRO A 513 -13.13 -4.44 -8.43
CA PRO A 513 -13.78 -5.74 -8.29
C PRO A 513 -12.94 -6.87 -8.92
N LEU A 514 -12.14 -6.53 -9.94
CA LEU A 514 -11.17 -7.42 -10.57
C LEU A 514 -10.15 -8.01 -9.59
N ILE A 515 -9.49 -7.15 -8.80
CA ILE A 515 -8.42 -7.55 -7.88
C ILE A 515 -9.00 -8.42 -6.76
N LEU A 516 -10.09 -7.97 -6.14
CA LEU A 516 -10.75 -8.73 -5.07
C LEU A 516 -11.24 -10.10 -5.57
N ASN A 517 -11.88 -10.15 -6.74
CA ASN A 517 -12.30 -11.41 -7.36
C ASN A 517 -11.12 -12.34 -7.64
N TYR A 518 -9.99 -11.82 -8.12
CA TYR A 518 -8.81 -12.64 -8.38
C TYR A 518 -8.35 -13.37 -7.13
N TYR A 519 -8.19 -12.66 -6.01
CA TYR A 519 -7.79 -13.28 -4.73
C TYR A 519 -8.84 -14.25 -4.21
N GLN A 520 -10.12 -13.90 -4.27
CA GLN A 520 -11.18 -14.81 -3.84
C GLN A 520 -11.26 -16.10 -4.66
N ARG A 521 -11.18 -15.99 -5.99
CA ARG A 521 -11.33 -17.13 -6.91
C ARG A 521 -10.12 -18.06 -6.90
N THR A 522 -8.93 -17.53 -6.59
CA THR A 522 -7.67 -18.30 -6.63
C THR A 522 -7.18 -18.72 -5.23
N ALA A 523 -7.92 -18.38 -4.17
CA ALA A 523 -7.63 -18.81 -2.81
C ALA A 523 -7.62 -20.35 -2.70
N THR A 524 -6.59 -20.88 -2.04
CA THR A 524 -6.53 -22.29 -1.66
C THR A 524 -7.33 -22.53 -0.37
N PRO A 525 -7.58 -23.79 0.04
CA PRO A 525 -8.20 -24.07 1.34
C PRO A 525 -7.45 -23.47 2.54
N ASN A 526 -6.14 -23.24 2.39
CA ASN A 526 -5.28 -22.67 3.43
C ASN A 526 -5.23 -21.13 3.41
N ASP A 527 -5.85 -20.47 2.44
CA ASP A 527 -5.95 -19.01 2.42
C ASP A 527 -7.27 -18.55 3.03
N VAL A 528 -7.20 -17.53 3.88
CA VAL A 528 -8.37 -16.75 4.29
C VAL A 528 -8.08 -15.27 4.05
N LEU A 529 -9.04 -14.58 3.43
CA LEU A 529 -9.01 -13.12 3.30
C LEU A 529 -9.75 -12.51 4.50
N VAL A 530 -9.18 -11.48 5.11
CA VAL A 530 -9.76 -10.73 6.23
C VAL A 530 -9.73 -9.24 5.93
N THR A 531 -10.59 -8.48 6.59
CA THR A 531 -10.64 -7.02 6.45
C THR A 531 -9.38 -6.39 7.04
N GLY A 532 -8.70 -5.56 6.26
CA GLY A 532 -7.57 -4.76 6.73
C GLY A 532 -7.97 -3.62 7.69
N PRO A 533 -6.98 -2.91 8.25
CA PRO A 533 -7.18 -1.75 9.12
C PRO A 533 -8.18 -0.74 8.54
N SER A 534 -9.22 -0.30 9.25
CA SER A 534 -9.77 -0.81 10.50
C SER A 534 -11.28 -1.06 10.34
N GLY A 535 -11.68 -1.56 9.17
CA GLY A 535 -13.07 -1.60 8.71
C GLY A 535 -13.11 -1.46 7.19
N MET A 536 -14.01 -0.63 6.65
CA MET A 536 -13.98 -0.36 5.21
C MET A 536 -12.76 0.44 4.74
N GLY A 537 -12.11 1.19 5.63
CA GLY A 537 -10.85 1.90 5.37
C GLY A 537 -10.04 2.14 6.64
N TYR A 538 -8.85 2.72 6.50
CA TYR A 538 -7.90 2.87 7.60
C TYR A 538 -8.15 4.13 8.43
N PHE A 539 -8.29 3.95 9.73
CA PHE A 539 -8.37 5.00 10.73
C PHE A 539 -7.96 4.45 12.09
N TYR A 540 -7.85 5.32 13.10
CA TYR A 540 -7.66 4.96 14.50
C TYR A 540 -8.99 4.98 15.26
N PRO A 541 -9.60 3.81 15.57
CA PRO A 541 -10.89 3.77 16.25
C PRO A 541 -10.94 4.52 17.58
N SER A 542 -9.81 4.63 18.28
CA SER A 542 -9.72 5.38 19.53
C SER A 542 -9.78 6.91 19.35
N GLN A 543 -9.53 7.42 18.15
CA GLN A 543 -9.55 8.84 17.80
C GLN A 543 -10.81 9.24 17.02
N TRP A 544 -11.56 8.27 16.51
CA TRP A 544 -12.82 8.51 15.80
C TRP A 544 -13.89 9.11 16.74
N PRO A 545 -14.65 10.14 16.30
CA PRO A 545 -15.78 10.67 17.06
C PRO A 545 -16.72 9.57 17.57
N ARG A 546 -16.95 9.54 18.88
CA ARG A 546 -17.62 8.40 19.54
C ARG A 546 -19.04 8.19 19.04
N GLU A 547 -19.73 9.28 18.75
CA GLU A 547 -21.11 9.32 18.27
C GLU A 547 -21.27 8.82 16.83
N GLU A 548 -20.19 8.76 16.05
CA GLU A 548 -20.21 8.35 14.63
C GLU A 548 -19.64 6.95 14.41
N LEU A 549 -18.86 6.43 15.37
CA LEU A 549 -18.17 5.14 15.25
C LEU A 549 -19.13 3.96 15.00
N ALA A 550 -20.30 3.98 15.65
CA ALA A 550 -21.30 2.93 15.47
C ALA A 550 -21.85 2.90 14.03
N THR A 551 -22.15 4.07 13.48
CA THR A 551 -22.65 4.23 12.10
C THR A 551 -21.63 3.71 11.08
N TYR A 552 -20.37 4.13 11.22
CA TYR A 552 -19.28 3.68 10.37
C TYR A 552 -19.14 2.14 10.38
N PHE A 553 -19.26 1.53 11.56
CA PHE A 553 -19.21 0.07 11.69
C PHE A 553 -20.43 -0.65 11.12
N GLU A 554 -21.61 -0.05 11.19
CA GLU A 554 -22.82 -0.57 10.53
C GLU A 554 -22.71 -0.52 9.01
N HIS A 555 -22.15 0.54 8.44
CA HIS A 555 -21.88 0.64 7.01
C HIS A 555 -20.78 -0.33 6.57
N SER A 556 -19.66 -0.38 7.29
CA SER A 556 -18.57 -1.34 7.06
C SER A 556 -19.08 -2.79 7.03
N LYS A 557 -19.97 -3.17 7.96
CA LYS A 557 -20.58 -4.51 8.01
C LYS A 557 -21.27 -4.89 6.70
N GLN A 558 -21.87 -3.94 5.99
CA GLN A 558 -22.53 -4.23 4.72
C GLN A 558 -21.51 -4.67 3.67
N TYR A 559 -20.34 -4.03 3.63
CA TYR A 559 -19.23 -4.42 2.76
C TYR A 559 -18.64 -5.77 3.16
N LEU A 560 -18.41 -5.99 4.46
CA LEU A 560 -17.88 -7.26 4.97
C LEU A 560 -18.79 -8.42 4.58
N LYS A 561 -20.10 -8.29 4.75
CA LYS A 561 -21.07 -9.32 4.34
C LYS A 561 -21.08 -9.59 2.83
N LYS A 562 -20.96 -8.55 2.00
CA LYS A 562 -20.93 -8.70 0.53
C LYS A 562 -19.64 -9.37 0.05
N THR A 563 -18.53 -9.15 0.78
CA THR A 563 -17.21 -9.66 0.42
C THR A 563 -16.82 -10.96 1.15
N GLY A 564 -17.51 -11.31 2.23
CA GLY A 564 -17.17 -12.42 3.13
C GLY A 564 -15.91 -12.20 3.96
N LEU A 565 -15.54 -10.94 4.24
CA LEU A 565 -14.33 -10.56 4.99
C LEU A 565 -14.64 -10.36 6.48
N ASP A 566 -15.23 -11.36 7.12
CA ASP A 566 -15.92 -11.23 8.43
C ASP A 566 -15.02 -11.17 9.68
N THR A 567 -13.69 -11.16 9.48
CA THR A 567 -12.68 -10.93 10.52
C THR A 567 -11.96 -9.62 10.21
N VAL A 568 -11.64 -8.84 11.24
CA VAL A 568 -11.01 -7.52 11.08
C VAL A 568 -9.63 -7.51 11.70
N TYR A 569 -8.68 -6.92 10.98
CA TYR A 569 -7.43 -6.44 11.51
C TYR A 569 -7.55 -4.92 11.72
N THR A 570 -7.18 -4.42 12.90
CA THR A 570 -7.23 -3.02 13.29
C THR A 570 -5.85 -2.52 13.73
N LEU A 571 -5.54 -1.31 13.29
CA LEU A 571 -4.44 -0.49 13.79
C LEU A 571 -4.99 0.68 14.61
N ASP A 572 -4.31 1.00 15.70
CA ASP A 572 -4.65 2.12 16.59
C ASP A 572 -3.40 2.69 17.26
N VAL A 573 -3.46 3.93 17.71
CA VAL A 573 -2.40 4.59 18.50
C VAL A 573 -2.37 4.13 19.95
N GLN A 574 -3.47 3.54 20.45
CA GLN A 574 -3.52 2.97 21.80
C GLN A 574 -2.89 1.57 21.84
N GLN A 575 -2.14 1.27 22.89
CA GLN A 575 -1.53 -0.06 23.06
C GLN A 575 -2.57 -1.16 23.25
N ASP A 576 -3.64 -0.87 23.98
CA ASP A 576 -4.77 -1.76 24.22
C ASP A 576 -6.06 -1.15 23.65
N ILE A 577 -6.97 -2.01 23.20
CA ILE A 577 -8.29 -1.57 22.75
C ILE A 577 -9.13 -1.10 23.96
N SER A 578 -9.79 0.05 23.82
CA SER A 578 -10.72 0.52 24.85
C SER A 578 -11.99 -0.35 24.90
N PRO A 579 -12.60 -0.56 26.08
CA PRO A 579 -13.87 -1.29 26.19
C PRO A 579 -14.97 -0.72 25.29
N PHE A 580 -15.05 0.61 25.17
CA PHE A 580 -15.99 1.28 24.28
C PHE A 580 -15.82 0.83 22.83
N VAL A 581 -14.60 0.92 22.27
CA VAL A 581 -14.33 0.51 20.88
C VAL A 581 -14.63 -0.98 20.67
N ALA A 582 -14.20 -1.84 21.60
CA ALA A 582 -14.47 -3.27 21.52
C ALA A 582 -15.98 -3.59 21.54
N GLN A 583 -16.74 -2.91 22.40
CA GLN A 583 -18.19 -3.03 22.47
C GLN A 583 -18.85 -2.59 21.16
N THR A 584 -18.44 -1.45 20.59
CA THR A 584 -19.00 -0.93 19.33
C THR A 584 -18.71 -1.86 18.16
N TYR A 585 -17.49 -2.42 18.04
CA TYR A 585 -17.20 -3.47 17.05
C TYR A 585 -18.15 -4.67 17.19
N ASN A 586 -18.31 -5.16 18.43
CA ASN A 586 -19.13 -6.33 18.71
C ASN A 586 -20.61 -6.11 18.36
N GLN A 587 -21.16 -4.95 18.74
CA GLN A 587 -22.59 -4.64 18.59
C GLN A 587 -22.94 -4.19 17.17
N SER A 588 -22.18 -3.25 16.61
CA SER A 588 -22.49 -2.63 15.32
C SER A 588 -22.02 -3.50 14.16
N MET A 589 -20.75 -3.92 14.17
CA MET A 589 -20.18 -4.69 13.04
C MET A 589 -20.49 -6.19 13.13
N GLY A 590 -20.42 -6.78 14.32
CA GLY A 590 -20.76 -8.20 14.55
C GLY A 590 -19.76 -9.19 13.96
N ILE A 591 -18.47 -8.91 14.14
CA ILE A 591 -17.33 -9.66 13.57
C ILE A 591 -16.96 -10.91 14.40
N GLN A 592 -16.24 -11.86 13.78
CA GLN A 592 -15.80 -13.09 14.45
C GLN A 592 -14.81 -12.83 15.60
N GLY A 593 -13.90 -11.90 15.34
CA GLY A 593 -12.86 -11.44 16.25
C GLY A 593 -12.01 -10.37 15.61
N LEU A 594 -11.12 -9.79 16.42
CA LEU A 594 -10.31 -8.64 16.07
C LEU A 594 -8.83 -8.96 16.26
N PHE A 595 -8.04 -8.90 15.19
CA PHE A 595 -6.59 -8.75 15.31
C PHE A 595 -6.30 -7.27 15.62
N PHE A 596 -5.62 -6.97 16.71
CA PHE A 596 -5.45 -5.60 17.19
C PHE A 596 -3.98 -5.27 17.41
N ASN A 597 -3.46 -4.30 16.66
CA ASN A 597 -2.08 -3.85 16.79
C ASN A 597 -1.07 -5.01 16.76
N ALA A 598 0.17 -4.71 17.12
CA ALA A 598 1.24 -5.67 17.22
C ALA A 598 2.22 -5.27 18.32
N SER A 599 2.75 -6.26 19.02
CA SER A 599 3.74 -6.07 20.08
C SER A 599 4.68 -7.28 20.15
N SER A 600 5.73 -7.19 20.97
CA SER A 600 6.55 -8.35 21.24
C SER A 600 5.80 -9.45 22.02
N GLN A 601 4.84 -9.07 22.86
CA GLN A 601 4.02 -10.00 23.66
C GLN A 601 2.63 -10.11 23.04
N GLY A 602 2.27 -11.33 22.63
CA GLY A 602 0.95 -11.62 22.10
C GLY A 602 -0.04 -11.90 23.22
N LYS A 603 -1.30 -11.49 23.04
CA LYS A 603 -2.36 -11.77 24.00
C LYS A 603 -3.71 -11.89 23.30
N THR A 604 -4.41 -13.00 23.53
CA THR A 604 -5.79 -13.17 23.07
C THR A 604 -6.74 -13.21 24.26
N SER A 605 -7.75 -12.32 24.26
CA SER A 605 -8.69 -12.14 25.37
C SER A 605 -10.10 -11.79 24.87
N VAL A 606 -11.09 -11.91 25.76
CA VAL A 606 -12.46 -11.42 25.51
C VAL A 606 -12.60 -10.03 26.14
N ILE A 607 -12.98 -9.04 25.35
CA ILE A 607 -13.24 -7.66 25.78
C ILE A 607 -14.65 -7.29 25.32
N GLU A 608 -15.56 -7.00 26.25
CA GLU A 608 -16.97 -6.68 25.94
C GLU A 608 -17.66 -7.71 25.01
N GLY A 609 -17.34 -8.99 25.20
CA GLY A 609 -17.87 -10.10 24.40
C GLY A 609 -17.20 -10.31 23.04
N LEU A 610 -16.22 -9.47 22.68
CA LEU A 610 -15.42 -9.59 21.46
C LEU A 610 -14.10 -10.31 21.73
N PRO A 611 -13.77 -11.38 20.99
CA PRO A 611 -12.40 -11.89 20.91
C PRO A 611 -11.45 -10.85 20.31
N VAL A 612 -10.42 -10.48 21.05
CA VAL A 612 -9.37 -9.55 20.62
C VAL A 612 -8.01 -10.23 20.79
N SER A 613 -7.20 -10.21 19.74
CA SER A 613 -5.86 -10.78 19.71
C SER A 613 -4.83 -9.70 19.39
N VAL A 614 -4.03 -9.32 20.40
CA VAL A 614 -2.82 -8.51 20.22
C VAL A 614 -1.76 -9.39 19.58
N GLN A 615 -1.30 -8.99 18.40
CA GLN A 615 -0.43 -9.82 17.57
C GLN A 615 1.02 -9.79 18.04
N ILE A 616 1.72 -10.90 17.88
CA ILE A 616 3.18 -10.98 18.01
C ILE A 616 3.82 -10.37 16.76
N ARG A 617 4.82 -9.50 16.91
CA ARG A 617 5.64 -8.98 15.81
C ARG A 617 7.11 -8.93 16.20
N ASP A 618 7.96 -9.21 15.22
CA ASP A 618 9.39 -8.91 15.21
C ASP A 618 9.86 -8.67 13.77
N THR A 619 11.12 -8.28 13.54
CA THR A 619 11.60 -7.83 12.22
C THR A 619 12.34 -8.87 11.39
N THR A 620 12.86 -9.93 12.01
CA THR A 620 13.57 -10.99 11.28
C THR A 620 12.89 -12.34 11.48
N ARG A 621 13.01 -13.22 10.49
CA ARG A 621 12.46 -14.58 10.54
C ARG A 621 12.85 -15.32 11.82
N GLU A 622 14.12 -15.26 12.20
CA GLU A 622 14.63 -15.95 13.40
C GLU A 622 14.04 -15.36 14.69
N LYS A 623 13.94 -14.03 14.78
CA LYS A 623 13.34 -13.36 15.96
C LYS A 623 11.84 -13.59 16.05
N ILE A 624 11.12 -13.63 14.92
CA ILE A 624 9.70 -13.99 14.87
C ILE A 624 9.50 -15.38 15.47
N LEU A 625 10.28 -16.37 15.03
CA LEU A 625 10.20 -17.74 15.54
C LEU A 625 10.56 -17.82 17.03
N GLU A 626 11.62 -17.12 17.45
CA GLU A 626 11.98 -17.02 18.87
C GLU A 626 10.81 -16.46 19.67
N ARG A 627 10.17 -15.40 19.18
CA ARG A 627 9.09 -14.74 19.89
C ARG A 627 7.85 -15.60 20.02
N ILE A 628 7.51 -16.38 18.99
CA ILE A 628 6.42 -17.37 19.07
C ILE A 628 6.71 -18.38 20.19
N LYS A 629 7.94 -18.90 20.25
CA LYS A 629 8.36 -19.88 21.28
C LYS A 629 8.36 -19.27 22.68
N GLN A 630 8.82 -18.02 22.83
CA GLN A 630 8.81 -17.30 24.11
C GLN A 630 7.38 -17.10 24.63
N ASN A 631 6.45 -16.67 23.78
CA ASN A 631 5.04 -16.48 24.17
C ASN A 631 4.34 -17.81 24.53
N ALA A 632 4.87 -18.94 24.06
CA ALA A 632 4.37 -20.28 24.39
C ALA A 632 5.09 -20.96 25.58
N ALA A 633 6.18 -20.38 26.10
CA ALA A 633 7.11 -21.08 26.99
C ALA A 633 6.49 -21.58 28.31
N ASN A 634 5.47 -20.88 28.82
CA ASN A 634 4.81 -21.19 30.10
C ASN A 634 3.50 -21.99 29.94
N TRP A 635 3.21 -22.49 28.74
CA TRP A 635 2.00 -23.26 28.49
C TRP A 635 2.07 -24.64 29.18
N ASP A 636 1.07 -24.96 30.00
CA ASP A 636 1.07 -26.15 30.86
C ASP A 636 0.33 -27.37 30.28
N GLY A 637 -0.22 -27.24 29.07
CA GLY A 637 -0.94 -28.31 28.37
C GLY A 637 -2.38 -28.55 28.84
N LYS A 638 -2.91 -27.77 29.79
CA LYS A 638 -4.24 -28.04 30.40
C LYS A 638 -5.39 -27.30 29.73
N SER A 639 -5.10 -26.24 29.00
CA SER A 639 -6.07 -25.46 28.22
C SER A 639 -5.45 -25.04 26.89
N PRO A 640 -6.23 -24.73 25.84
CA PRO A 640 -5.69 -24.19 24.61
C PRO A 640 -5.05 -22.80 24.82
N LEU A 641 -4.00 -22.51 24.06
CA LEU A 641 -3.37 -21.19 23.96
C LEU A 641 -3.53 -20.65 22.53
N PHE A 642 -3.73 -19.34 22.39
CA PHE A 642 -4.04 -18.70 21.11
C PHE A 642 -3.08 -17.54 20.86
N LEU A 643 -2.22 -17.69 19.85
CA LEU A 643 -1.21 -16.70 19.45
C LEU A 643 -1.44 -16.27 18.00
N SER A 644 -1.63 -14.98 17.76
CA SER A 644 -1.61 -14.40 16.42
C SER A 644 -0.23 -13.77 16.16
N VAL A 645 0.24 -13.85 14.92
CA VAL A 645 1.55 -13.34 14.51
C VAL A 645 1.34 -12.42 13.32
N GLN A 646 1.67 -11.15 13.49
CA GLN A 646 1.68 -10.19 12.39
C GLN A 646 2.95 -10.41 11.56
N LEU A 647 2.76 -10.57 10.26
CA LEU A 647 3.82 -10.62 9.27
C LEU A 647 3.76 -9.33 8.46
N VAL A 648 4.80 -8.49 8.56
CA VAL A 648 4.92 -7.30 7.73
C VAL A 648 5.11 -7.77 6.30
N ALA A 649 4.14 -7.46 5.42
CA ALA A 649 4.11 -8.04 4.07
C ALA A 649 5.37 -7.71 3.24
N TRP A 650 6.01 -6.57 3.54
CA TRP A 650 7.26 -6.14 2.91
C TRP A 650 8.50 -6.96 3.34
N ASP A 651 8.45 -7.60 4.50
CA ASP A 651 9.59 -8.29 5.13
C ASP A 651 9.40 -9.82 5.22
N SER A 652 8.22 -10.33 4.88
CA SER A 652 7.84 -11.74 5.08
C SER A 652 7.12 -12.32 3.88
N THR A 653 7.35 -13.60 3.62
CA THR A 653 6.79 -14.35 2.50
C THR A 653 6.04 -15.60 2.97
N PRO A 654 5.17 -16.20 2.14
CA PRO A 654 4.60 -17.52 2.41
C PRO A 654 5.66 -18.61 2.65
N SER A 655 6.82 -18.49 2.01
CA SER A 655 7.97 -19.37 2.26
C SER A 655 8.45 -19.30 3.72
N ASP A 656 8.43 -18.12 4.34
CA ASP A 656 8.77 -17.96 5.76
C ASP A 656 7.71 -18.61 6.67
N VAL A 657 6.43 -18.55 6.30
CA VAL A 657 5.35 -19.21 7.05
C VAL A 657 5.50 -20.72 7.05
N VAL A 658 5.88 -21.30 5.91
CA VAL A 658 6.22 -22.73 5.82
C VAL A 658 7.39 -23.06 6.73
N TYR A 659 8.45 -22.24 6.71
CA TYR A 659 9.59 -22.42 7.60
C TYR A 659 9.17 -22.36 9.08
N PHE A 660 8.40 -21.36 9.50
CA PHE A 660 7.91 -21.26 10.89
C PHE A 660 7.16 -22.53 11.29
N THR A 661 6.20 -22.94 10.46
CA THR A 661 5.37 -24.12 10.73
C THR A 661 6.20 -25.39 10.91
N GLN A 662 7.27 -25.57 10.13
CA GLN A 662 8.19 -26.71 10.25
C GLN A 662 9.04 -26.67 11.52
N GLN A 663 9.32 -25.49 12.06
CA GLN A 663 10.11 -25.31 13.28
C GLN A 663 9.27 -25.35 14.58
N LEU A 664 7.95 -25.37 14.46
CA LEU A 664 7.03 -25.54 15.57
C LEU A 664 6.86 -27.03 15.90
N GLY A 665 6.85 -27.36 17.20
CA GLY A 665 6.69 -28.73 17.67
C GLY A 665 5.25 -29.24 17.60
N SER A 666 5.03 -30.51 17.92
CA SER A 666 3.72 -31.19 17.89
C SER A 666 2.63 -30.61 18.81
N ASN A 667 3.00 -29.68 19.70
CA ASN A 667 2.08 -28.96 20.57
C ASN A 667 1.39 -27.78 19.88
N PHE A 668 1.92 -27.35 18.74
CA PHE A 668 1.39 -26.23 17.96
C PHE A 668 0.48 -26.73 16.83
N VAL A 669 -0.54 -25.94 16.52
CA VAL A 669 -1.43 -26.14 15.36
C VAL A 669 -1.57 -24.81 14.65
N THR A 670 -1.07 -24.72 13.42
CA THR A 670 -1.25 -23.54 12.58
C THR A 670 -2.64 -23.55 11.96
N VAL A 671 -3.37 -22.44 12.06
CA VAL A 671 -4.76 -22.32 11.58
C VAL A 671 -4.98 -21.00 10.84
N ARG A 672 -6.03 -20.95 10.03
CA ARG A 672 -6.53 -19.71 9.43
C ARG A 672 -7.09 -18.77 10.51
N GLY A 673 -7.16 -17.47 10.22
CA GLY A 673 -7.66 -16.46 11.16
C GLY A 673 -9.14 -16.61 11.54
N ASP A 674 -9.99 -17.06 10.62
CA ASP A 674 -11.39 -17.39 10.91
C ASP A 674 -11.50 -18.61 11.84
N HIS A 675 -10.74 -19.67 11.55
CA HIS A 675 -10.65 -20.84 12.43
C HIS A 675 -10.08 -20.50 13.81
N PHE A 676 -9.09 -19.62 13.87
CA PHE A 676 -8.49 -19.13 15.11
C PHE A 676 -9.54 -18.54 16.04
N PHE A 677 -10.37 -17.61 15.54
CA PHE A 677 -11.43 -17.02 16.36
C PHE A 677 -12.58 -17.97 16.61
N GLN A 678 -12.95 -18.85 15.67
CA GLN A 678 -13.94 -19.90 15.90
C GLN A 678 -13.54 -20.80 17.09
N LEU A 679 -12.30 -21.28 17.11
CA LEU A 679 -11.77 -22.13 18.18
C LEU A 679 -11.65 -21.38 19.50
N PHE A 680 -11.22 -20.12 19.47
CA PHE A 680 -11.15 -19.27 20.66
C PHE A 680 -12.54 -19.07 21.28
N ARG A 681 -13.55 -18.81 20.45
CA ARG A 681 -14.95 -18.69 20.90
C ARG A 681 -15.45 -19.97 21.54
N GLN A 682 -15.19 -21.12 20.91
CA GLN A 682 -15.55 -22.43 21.47
C GLN A 682 -14.86 -22.68 22.83
N ALA A 683 -13.57 -22.37 22.95
CA ALA A 683 -12.81 -22.55 24.19
C ALA A 683 -13.31 -21.67 25.36
N ASN A 684 -13.93 -20.54 25.04
CA ASN A 684 -14.42 -19.57 26.03
C ASN A 684 -15.96 -19.55 26.16
N GLY A 685 -16.67 -20.52 25.58
CA GLY A 685 -18.12 -20.61 25.67
C GLY A 685 -18.88 -19.44 25.01
N LEU A 686 -18.25 -18.76 24.04
CA LEU A 686 -18.87 -17.67 23.29
C LEU A 686 -19.75 -18.23 22.15
N PRO A 687 -20.85 -17.54 21.79
CA PRO A 687 -21.70 -17.98 20.69
C PRO A 687 -20.92 -17.93 19.36
N PRO A 688 -21.19 -18.87 18.43
CA PRO A 688 -20.64 -18.79 17.08
C PRO A 688 -21.16 -17.54 16.37
N THR A 689 -20.30 -16.89 15.60
CA THR A 689 -20.69 -15.84 14.66
C THR A 689 -21.24 -16.48 13.38
N ARG A 690 -22.29 -15.89 12.81
CA ARG A 690 -23.06 -16.44 11.69
C ARG A 690 -22.27 -16.51 10.39
#